data_AF-A0A832DMY2-F1
#
_entry.id   AF-A0A832DMY2-F1
#
_cell.length_a   1.000
_cell.length_b   1.000
_cell.length_c   1.000
_cell.angle_alpha   90.00
_cell.angle_beta   90.00
_cell.angle_gamma   90.00
#
_symmetry.space_group_name_H-M   'P 1'
#
loop_
_entity.id
_entity.type
_entity.pdbx_description
1 polymer ?
#
loop_
_entity_poly.entity_id
_entity_poly.type
_entity_poly.pdbx_seq_one_letter_code
_entity_poly.pdbx_strand_id
1 'polypeptide(L)'
;MKFIKTIFFIFVFSFIINAQESQTFLALKSTGVEDFLKQHPEYDGRGTIIIVLDTGVDMGIDGLTKTSTGKVKVIDVQDFTGEGDMPFYPAEIKSNGGETLFENSELKYSVKANSDKLLPSLDKKYFIGAFPENHLINSNSNSADLNGNSSTDDVYYFIAYLTSENYWVVYFDLNGNGDLSDEIPLRNYKENFDAFTIKREKGLAPFTMALNIFPEESKVSFFFDDGSHGTHCAGIAAGYNIGEVGLNGVAPGANIIALKIGHNNFPGGATVNESMKKAYLYADKISRERKEPCIVSMSYGVGSEIENNSEMEKFLAKLLKENPYLYVSVSNGNEGPGISSSGLPASSNYVFSSGAVLAKEVARDNYGNELPNDVILHFSSRGGEVSKPDVVSPGAATSTVPNFTAGDKFWGTSMACPYSAGVMSLLLSAAQKEFPDIKIPSQLLYKIIRESATYWKQYTVLDQGGGFINAVNAFELMKKFLQNGEHKKFETYAVSSFAPNQPDNLSANLYIRDASFLSGDEVFSFTIKRENSIKSDKFYRIYNLKTDADWLKLIQRKTYIRNDQPATVNVKPDKSKLKTPGLYTAKISASRDDGSGFPEFEMIATVVIPYEFNSLNNYKMLWKDETVAQGMLKRYFVKIPAGQNSMKIALSRDKLSRKYSRCRYFLHNNDGIQVDISRVLYSVNNDERVENYYFDLTPGVYEIVVDGFFLASEPSTYNLEVEFSSISRIKTESLTKDNSSIDLVNYFNETKTYNLSGELLGLEKEYSLTVDGKGTLKFPFILVKGEKSKEFNFTLTKDDFNKVTDFSFQILDSTGKAVSKNALSYRSGGTVSVELPDDKDSANFVLELIPAFVNKELSAKIFVQELTYLPTPVQLEVKNAGKKSVTLYPNNIKTIDVKFEMPDIYKSDGSLGFGKIYFKSPSTNNTEYQLPINFKY
;
A
#
# COMPACT_ATOMS: atom_id res chain seq x y z
N MET A 1 8.40 -2.54 -89.97
CA MET A 1 8.94 -3.51 -89.01
C MET A 1 9.19 -2.81 -87.68
N LYS A 2 8.35 -3.01 -86.66
CA LYS A 2 8.70 -3.01 -85.23
C LYS A 2 7.43 -3.32 -84.40
N PHE A 3 7.59 -4.28 -83.50
CA PHE A 3 6.55 -5.08 -82.87
C PHE A 3 5.74 -4.33 -81.80
N ILE A 4 4.45 -4.66 -81.77
CA ILE A 4 3.44 -4.26 -80.78
C ILE A 4 3.60 -5.11 -79.51
N LYS A 5 3.62 -4.48 -78.33
CA LYS A 5 3.43 -5.12 -77.03
C LYS A 5 2.16 -4.56 -76.39
N THR A 6 1.19 -5.45 -76.21
CA THR A 6 -0.10 -5.23 -75.55
C THR A 6 0.09 -5.05 -74.04
N ILE A 7 -0.46 -3.97 -73.50
CA ILE A 7 -0.58 -3.67 -72.06
C ILE A 7 -1.88 -4.31 -71.57
N PHE A 8 -1.81 -5.14 -70.54
CA PHE A 8 -2.98 -5.66 -69.82
C PHE A 8 -3.02 -5.05 -68.42
N PHE A 9 -4.12 -4.36 -68.13
CA PHE A 9 -4.46 -3.79 -66.83
C PHE A 9 -4.78 -4.91 -65.83
N ILE A 10 -4.18 -4.89 -64.64
CA ILE A 10 -4.66 -5.63 -63.47
C ILE A 10 -4.98 -4.61 -62.39
N PHE A 11 -6.26 -4.47 -62.07
CA PHE A 11 -6.77 -3.75 -60.92
C PHE A 11 -6.43 -4.54 -59.64
N VAL A 12 -5.57 -3.99 -58.80
CA VAL A 12 -5.39 -4.46 -57.42
C VAL A 12 -6.24 -3.55 -56.53
N PHE A 13 -7.33 -4.09 -56.00
CA PHE A 13 -8.08 -3.48 -54.91
C PHE A 13 -7.18 -3.46 -53.66
N SER A 14 -6.67 -2.29 -53.31
CA SER A 14 -6.06 -2.07 -51.99
C SER A 14 -7.20 -2.03 -50.96
N PHE A 15 -7.41 -3.13 -50.24
CA PHE A 15 -8.09 -3.09 -48.95
C PHE A 15 -7.23 -2.24 -48.02
N ILE A 16 -7.65 -1.01 -47.78
CA ILE A 16 -7.16 -0.21 -46.66
C ILE A 16 -7.73 -0.89 -45.41
N ILE A 17 -6.96 -1.79 -44.82
CA ILE A 17 -7.21 -2.27 -43.47
C ILE A 17 -6.87 -1.09 -42.55
N ASN A 18 -7.88 -0.30 -42.21
CA ASN A 18 -7.84 0.59 -41.05
C ASN A 18 -7.84 -0.31 -39.80
N ALA A 19 -6.65 -0.80 -39.43
CA ALA A 19 -6.38 -1.35 -38.11
C ALA A 19 -5.40 -0.39 -37.42
N GLN A 20 -5.88 0.81 -37.11
CA GLN A 20 -5.31 1.52 -35.97
C GLN A 20 -5.93 0.83 -34.76
N GLU A 21 -5.22 -0.16 -34.19
CA GLU A 21 -5.63 -0.74 -32.90
C GLU A 21 -5.82 0.43 -31.92
N SER A 22 -7.02 0.54 -31.35
CA SER A 22 -7.30 1.51 -30.29
C SER A 22 -6.36 1.22 -29.12
N GLN A 23 -5.60 2.21 -28.68
CA GLN A 23 -4.68 2.10 -27.54
C GLN A 23 -5.43 1.54 -26.31
N THR A 24 -4.90 0.48 -25.70
CA THR A 24 -5.50 -0.17 -24.54
C THR A 24 -5.13 0.58 -23.27
N PHE A 25 -6.09 1.31 -22.72
CA PHE A 25 -5.89 2.11 -21.50
C PHE A 25 -6.16 1.30 -20.22
N LEU A 26 -7.04 0.29 -20.29
CA LEU A 26 -7.41 -0.62 -19.21
C LEU A 26 -7.62 -2.03 -19.78
N ALA A 27 -7.09 -3.06 -19.09
CA ALA A 27 -7.18 -4.43 -19.57
C ALA A 27 -8.57 -5.05 -19.36
N LEU A 28 -9.50 -4.85 -20.28
CA LEU A 28 -10.88 -5.36 -20.20
C LEU A 28 -11.09 -6.68 -20.94
N LYS A 29 -10.25 -6.97 -21.94
CA LYS A 29 -10.41 -8.15 -22.80
C LYS A 29 -9.89 -9.42 -22.11
N SER A 30 -8.71 -9.36 -21.50
CA SER A 30 -8.05 -10.53 -20.88
C SER A 30 -8.82 -11.10 -19.68
N THR A 31 -9.70 -10.31 -19.07
CA THR A 31 -10.55 -10.69 -17.93
C THR A 31 -11.99 -11.05 -18.34
N GLY A 32 -12.31 -10.96 -19.64
CA GLY A 32 -13.66 -11.19 -20.16
C GLY A 32 -14.67 -10.07 -19.86
N VAL A 33 -14.27 -8.93 -19.28
CA VAL A 33 -15.19 -7.80 -19.02
C VAL A 33 -15.76 -7.24 -20.32
N GLU A 34 -14.92 -7.03 -21.33
CA GLU A 34 -15.36 -6.53 -22.63
C GLU A 34 -16.39 -7.47 -23.27
N ASP A 35 -16.13 -8.78 -23.25
CA ASP A 35 -17.03 -9.79 -23.80
C ASP A 35 -18.33 -9.89 -23.01
N PHE A 36 -18.25 -9.78 -21.68
CA PHE A 36 -19.42 -9.75 -20.79
C PHE A 36 -20.34 -8.57 -21.12
N LEU A 37 -19.79 -7.36 -21.24
CA LEU A 37 -20.57 -6.15 -21.54
C LEU A 37 -21.18 -6.19 -22.94
N LYS A 38 -20.49 -6.78 -23.93
CA LYS A 38 -21.06 -6.98 -25.28
C LYS A 38 -22.23 -7.96 -25.28
N GLN A 39 -22.12 -9.06 -24.52
CA GLN A 39 -23.17 -10.08 -24.42
C GLN A 39 -24.34 -9.62 -23.56
N HIS A 40 -24.07 -8.79 -22.54
CA HIS A 40 -25.04 -8.31 -21.58
C HIS A 40 -24.99 -6.79 -21.38
N PRO A 41 -25.42 -5.99 -22.38
CA PRO A 41 -25.31 -4.52 -22.30
C PRO A 41 -26.10 -3.87 -21.15
N GLU A 42 -27.09 -4.59 -20.60
CA GLU A 42 -27.87 -4.11 -19.44
C GLU A 42 -27.26 -4.47 -18.09
N TYR A 43 -26.17 -5.25 -18.05
CA TYR A 43 -25.52 -5.70 -16.82
C TYR A 43 -24.23 -4.91 -16.54
N ASP A 44 -24.18 -3.67 -17.04
CA ASP A 44 -23.03 -2.77 -17.02
C ASP A 44 -22.75 -2.10 -15.66
N GLY A 45 -23.32 -2.62 -14.57
CA GLY A 45 -23.21 -2.07 -13.23
C GLY A 45 -24.38 -1.18 -12.82
N ARG A 46 -25.33 -0.88 -13.73
CA ARG A 46 -26.55 -0.13 -13.39
C ARG A 46 -27.31 -0.79 -12.23
N GLY A 47 -27.80 0.03 -11.29
CA GLY A 47 -28.51 -0.44 -10.10
C GLY A 47 -27.60 -0.80 -8.91
N THR A 48 -26.29 -0.52 -9.01
CA THR A 48 -25.31 -0.70 -7.94
C THR A 48 -24.57 0.61 -7.61
N ILE A 49 -23.92 0.65 -6.44
CA ILE A 49 -23.13 1.79 -5.98
C ILE A 49 -21.73 1.31 -5.63
N ILE A 50 -20.71 1.98 -6.16
CA ILE A 50 -19.33 1.81 -5.73
C ILE A 50 -18.98 2.97 -4.80
N ILE A 51 -18.61 2.67 -3.56
CA ILE A 51 -18.20 3.64 -2.54
C ILE A 51 -16.67 3.65 -2.51
N VAL A 52 -16.07 4.72 -3.00
CA VAL A 52 -14.62 4.87 -3.13
C VAL A 52 -14.08 5.53 -1.87
N LEU A 53 -13.24 4.82 -1.10
CA LEU A 53 -12.54 5.33 0.08
C LEU A 53 -11.09 5.63 -0.31
N ASP A 54 -10.75 6.91 -0.49
CA ASP A 54 -9.47 7.31 -1.09
C ASP A 54 -9.08 8.78 -0.75
N THR A 55 -8.21 9.43 -1.54
CA THR A 55 -7.76 10.83 -1.42
C THR A 55 -8.83 11.87 -1.73
N GLY A 56 -9.99 11.45 -2.21
CA GLY A 56 -11.04 12.28 -2.82
C GLY A 56 -11.40 11.76 -4.21
N VAL A 57 -12.48 12.27 -4.81
CA VAL A 57 -12.82 12.01 -6.22
C VAL A 57 -13.30 13.30 -6.86
N ASP A 58 -12.68 13.72 -7.96
CA ASP A 58 -13.19 14.83 -8.76
C ASP A 58 -14.51 14.39 -9.43
N MET A 59 -15.62 14.98 -9.00
CA MET A 59 -16.96 14.69 -9.51
C MET A 59 -17.32 15.50 -10.77
N GLY A 60 -16.54 16.53 -11.08
CA GLY A 60 -16.75 17.40 -12.25
C GLY A 60 -15.94 16.97 -13.48
N ILE A 61 -15.05 15.99 -13.34
CA ILE A 61 -14.17 15.53 -14.41
C ILE A 61 -14.88 14.62 -15.43
N ASP A 62 -14.43 14.69 -16.69
CA ASP A 62 -14.82 13.76 -17.74
C ASP A 62 -14.62 12.31 -17.32
N GLY A 63 -15.58 11.46 -17.67
CA GLY A 63 -15.65 10.08 -17.19
C GLY A 63 -16.47 9.91 -15.91
N LEU A 64 -16.57 10.93 -15.06
CA LEU A 64 -17.21 10.84 -13.73
C LEU A 64 -18.44 11.75 -13.55
N THR A 65 -18.90 12.41 -14.60
CA THR A 65 -20.12 13.23 -14.55
C THR A 65 -21.39 12.41 -14.76
N LYS A 66 -21.38 11.44 -15.69
CA LYS A 66 -22.57 10.65 -16.09
C LYS A 66 -22.33 9.15 -16.11
N THR A 67 -23.37 8.38 -15.83
CA THR A 67 -23.40 6.93 -16.06
C THR A 67 -23.72 6.63 -17.53
N SER A 68 -23.54 5.37 -17.95
CA SER A 68 -23.97 4.88 -19.25
C SER A 68 -25.46 5.10 -19.57
N THR A 69 -26.28 5.35 -18.54
CA THR A 69 -27.72 5.65 -18.68
C THR A 69 -28.03 7.16 -18.68
N GLY A 70 -27.00 8.01 -18.66
CA GLY A 70 -27.15 9.48 -18.67
C GLY A 70 -27.49 10.11 -17.31
N LYS A 71 -27.56 9.32 -16.24
CA LYS A 71 -27.77 9.82 -14.86
C LYS A 71 -26.47 10.36 -14.27
N VAL A 72 -26.58 11.19 -13.24
CA VAL A 72 -25.43 11.63 -12.42
C VAL A 72 -24.64 10.41 -11.92
N LYS A 73 -23.33 10.44 -12.11
CA LYS A 73 -22.41 9.34 -11.74
C LYS A 73 -22.04 9.39 -10.26
N VAL A 74 -21.40 10.46 -9.81
CA VAL A 74 -21.06 10.68 -8.40
C VAL A 74 -22.27 11.29 -7.70
N ILE A 75 -22.83 10.57 -6.73
CA ILE A 75 -24.13 10.94 -6.11
C ILE A 75 -24.00 11.34 -4.65
N ASP A 76 -22.80 11.27 -4.08
CA ASP A 76 -22.49 11.77 -2.74
C ASP A 76 -20.98 11.89 -2.57
N VAL A 77 -20.54 12.86 -1.77
CA VAL A 77 -19.14 13.10 -1.44
C VAL A 77 -19.03 13.50 0.03
N GLN A 78 -18.12 12.90 0.79
CA GLN A 78 -17.93 13.21 2.21
C GLN A 78 -16.44 13.21 2.56
N ASP A 79 -16.01 14.18 3.35
CA ASP A 79 -14.64 14.25 3.88
C ASP A 79 -14.60 13.79 5.35
N PHE A 80 -13.83 12.74 5.62
CA PHE A 80 -13.61 12.22 6.98
C PHE A 80 -12.24 12.60 7.55
N THR A 81 -11.40 13.32 6.79
CA THR A 81 -10.08 13.76 7.25
C THR A 81 -10.14 15.11 7.94
N GLY A 82 -11.14 15.92 7.60
CA GLY A 82 -11.23 17.32 8.03
C GLY A 82 -10.31 18.24 7.23
N GLU A 83 -9.76 17.80 6.10
CA GLU A 83 -8.96 18.64 5.21
C GLU A 83 -9.81 19.75 4.59
N GLY A 84 -11.08 19.49 4.32
CA GLY A 84 -12.04 20.46 3.82
C GLY A 84 -12.77 21.28 4.89
N ASP A 85 -12.58 20.98 6.18
CA ASP A 85 -13.40 21.55 7.25
C ASP A 85 -13.03 23.01 7.51
N MET A 86 -13.97 23.92 7.26
CA MET A 86 -13.85 25.35 7.55
C MET A 86 -14.91 25.77 8.57
N PRO A 87 -14.52 26.24 9.78
CA PRO A 87 -15.48 26.74 10.74
C PRO A 87 -16.11 28.05 10.26
N PHE A 88 -17.33 28.31 10.71
CA PHE A 88 -17.98 29.60 10.52
C PHE A 88 -18.47 30.16 11.85
N TYR A 89 -18.61 31.48 11.89
CA TYR A 89 -18.88 32.24 13.10
C TYR A 89 -20.01 33.23 12.86
N PRO A 90 -20.80 33.63 13.88
CA PRO A 90 -21.81 34.64 13.72
C PRO A 90 -21.25 35.91 13.06
N ALA A 91 -21.98 36.44 12.07
CA ALA A 91 -21.61 37.65 11.34
C ALA A 91 -22.42 38.85 11.83
N GLU A 92 -21.74 39.97 12.05
CA GLU A 92 -22.34 41.29 12.19
C GLU A 92 -22.76 41.82 10.82
N ILE A 93 -23.95 42.40 10.73
CA ILE A 93 -24.50 42.91 9.47
C ILE A 93 -24.50 44.43 9.52
N LYS A 94 -23.79 45.07 8.58
CA LYS A 94 -23.82 46.53 8.37
C LYS A 94 -24.36 46.81 6.98
N SER A 95 -25.36 47.67 6.87
CA SER A 95 -25.93 48.06 5.58
C SER A 95 -25.57 49.50 5.28
N ASN A 96 -24.97 49.75 4.10
CA ASN A 96 -24.60 51.09 3.67
C ASN A 96 -24.88 51.24 2.16
N GLY A 97 -25.82 52.11 1.80
CA GLY A 97 -26.04 52.50 0.40
C GLY A 97 -26.47 51.39 -0.58
N GLY A 98 -27.06 50.28 -0.11
CA GLY A 98 -27.51 49.16 -0.95
C GLY A 98 -26.55 47.95 -0.97
N GLU A 99 -25.34 48.11 -0.43
CA GLU A 99 -24.43 46.99 -0.15
C GLU A 99 -24.61 46.56 1.33
N THR A 100 -24.61 45.24 1.55
CA THR A 100 -24.63 44.64 2.88
C THR A 100 -23.27 44.04 3.16
N LEU A 101 -22.67 44.43 4.28
CA LEU A 101 -21.37 43.95 4.73
C LEU A 101 -21.59 42.94 5.86
N PHE A 102 -20.98 41.77 5.73
CA PHE A 102 -20.96 40.70 6.72
C PHE A 102 -19.57 40.66 7.34
N GLU A 103 -19.47 40.87 8.66
CA GLU A 103 -18.17 40.99 9.32
C GLU A 103 -18.07 40.15 10.59
N ASN A 104 -16.85 39.72 10.89
CA ASN A 104 -16.48 39.26 12.21
C ASN A 104 -15.19 39.99 12.63
N SER A 105 -15.33 40.94 13.56
CA SER A 105 -14.23 41.83 13.97
C SER A 105 -13.11 41.09 14.71
N GLU A 106 -13.41 39.99 15.41
CA GLU A 106 -12.42 39.20 16.17
C GLU A 106 -11.46 38.47 15.23
N LEU A 107 -12.01 37.86 14.17
CA LEU A 107 -11.25 37.12 13.15
C LEU A 107 -10.77 38.01 12.01
N LYS A 108 -11.22 39.27 11.96
CA LYS A 108 -10.99 40.22 10.85
C LYS A 108 -11.49 39.70 9.51
N TYR A 109 -12.63 39.02 9.53
CA TYR A 109 -13.32 38.60 8.30
C TYR A 109 -14.31 39.68 7.88
N SER A 110 -14.35 39.99 6.59
CA SER A 110 -15.26 40.98 6.03
C SER A 110 -15.53 40.63 4.57
N VAL A 111 -16.80 40.55 4.20
CA VAL A 111 -17.22 40.30 2.81
C VAL A 111 -18.50 41.08 2.54
N LYS A 112 -18.62 41.67 1.36
CA LYS A 112 -19.82 42.41 0.96
C LYS A 112 -20.72 41.57 0.07
N ALA A 113 -22.02 41.88 0.04
CA ALA A 113 -22.95 41.34 -0.92
C ALA A 113 -24.14 42.30 -1.12
N ASN A 114 -24.72 42.29 -2.31
CA ASN A 114 -26.03 42.87 -2.56
C ASN A 114 -27.10 41.90 -2.03
N SER A 115 -27.76 42.29 -0.93
CA SER A 115 -28.74 41.46 -0.24
C SER A 115 -29.98 41.13 -1.07
N ASP A 116 -30.30 41.91 -2.10
CA ASP A 116 -31.40 41.62 -3.03
C ASP A 116 -31.08 40.44 -3.98
N LYS A 117 -29.80 40.09 -4.12
CA LYS A 117 -29.35 38.94 -4.94
C LYS A 117 -29.19 37.66 -4.14
N LEU A 118 -29.19 37.75 -2.81
CA LEU A 118 -29.11 36.59 -1.93
C LEU A 118 -30.49 35.96 -1.75
N LEU A 119 -30.52 34.65 -1.52
CA LEU A 119 -31.76 33.97 -1.13
C LEU A 119 -32.26 34.54 0.21
N PRO A 120 -33.58 34.75 0.41
CA PRO A 120 -34.08 35.31 1.66
C PRO A 120 -33.72 34.42 2.87
N SER A 121 -33.19 35.03 3.93
CA SER A 121 -32.90 34.35 5.20
C SER A 121 -34.16 34.18 6.04
N LEU A 122 -34.28 33.04 6.74
CA LEU A 122 -35.42 32.75 7.62
C LEU A 122 -35.51 33.69 8.82
N ASP A 123 -34.38 33.94 9.48
CA ASP A 123 -34.32 34.66 10.76
C ASP A 123 -33.28 35.79 10.78
N LYS A 124 -32.71 36.13 9.62
CA LYS A 124 -31.66 37.13 9.43
C LYS A 124 -30.39 36.84 10.24
N LYS A 125 -30.14 35.58 10.62
CA LYS A 125 -28.85 35.17 11.18
C LYS A 125 -27.96 34.66 10.07
N TYR A 126 -26.77 35.24 10.00
CA TYR A 126 -25.73 34.89 9.03
C TYR A 126 -24.48 34.50 9.77
N PHE A 127 -23.73 33.59 9.16
CA PHE A 127 -22.43 33.15 9.64
C PHE A 127 -21.40 33.42 8.55
N ILE A 128 -20.19 33.80 8.94
CA ILE A 128 -19.06 34.07 8.05
C ILE A 128 -17.92 33.10 8.36
N GLY A 129 -17.26 32.63 7.30
CA GLY A 129 -16.03 31.85 7.39
C GLY A 129 -15.11 32.18 6.22
N ALA A 130 -13.96 31.51 6.19
CA ALA A 130 -12.94 31.72 5.16
C ALA A 130 -12.22 30.41 4.83
N PHE A 131 -11.76 30.30 3.57
CA PHE A 131 -10.86 29.25 3.10
C PHE A 131 -9.54 29.92 2.66
N PRO A 132 -8.45 29.81 3.44
CA PRO A 132 -7.16 30.37 3.05
C PRO A 132 -6.35 29.37 2.20
N GLU A 133 -5.67 29.85 1.15
CA GLU A 133 -4.84 29.02 0.26
C GLU A 133 -3.71 28.31 0.99
N ASN A 134 -3.11 28.99 1.98
CA ASN A 134 -2.04 28.43 2.81
C ASN A 134 -2.48 27.21 3.62
N HIS A 135 -3.78 26.93 3.72
CA HIS A 135 -4.31 25.69 4.27
C HIS A 135 -3.81 24.46 3.50
N LEU A 136 -3.53 24.61 2.20
CA LEU A 136 -3.05 23.55 1.31
C LEU A 136 -1.55 23.65 1.01
N ILE A 137 -0.79 24.46 1.78
CA ILE A 137 0.66 24.70 1.55
C ILE A 137 1.49 23.42 1.52
N ASN A 138 1.00 22.35 2.17
CA ASN A 138 1.65 21.06 2.25
C ASN A 138 0.97 20.00 1.36
N SER A 139 0.01 20.35 0.52
CA SER A 139 -0.66 19.38 -0.38
C SER A 139 0.35 18.67 -1.27
N ASN A 140 0.26 17.34 -1.36
CA ASN A 140 1.17 16.52 -2.17
C ASN A 140 1.08 16.82 -3.69
N SER A 141 -0.01 17.46 -4.14
CA SER A 141 -0.16 17.90 -5.53
C SER A 141 0.22 19.36 -5.75
N ASN A 142 0.76 20.04 -4.73
CA ASN A 142 1.08 21.48 -4.74
C ASN A 142 -0.12 22.37 -5.09
N SER A 143 -1.31 21.99 -4.63
CA SER A 143 -2.58 22.69 -4.92
C SER A 143 -2.78 23.99 -4.12
N ALA A 144 -1.74 24.51 -3.46
CA ALA A 144 -1.84 25.69 -2.61
C ALA A 144 -2.23 26.95 -3.39
N ASP A 145 -1.73 27.11 -4.61
CA ASP A 145 -2.06 28.23 -5.51
C ASP A 145 -3.34 27.89 -6.31
N LEU A 146 -4.49 28.14 -5.68
CA LEU A 146 -5.80 27.73 -6.21
C LEU A 146 -6.19 28.59 -7.41
N ASN A 147 -5.91 29.88 -7.41
CA ASN A 147 -6.20 30.77 -8.55
C ASN A 147 -5.10 30.80 -9.62
N GLY A 148 -3.88 30.33 -9.32
CA GLY A 148 -2.74 30.30 -10.24
C GLY A 148 -1.97 31.61 -10.34
N ASN A 149 -2.09 32.53 -9.38
CA ASN A 149 -1.46 33.85 -9.43
C ASN A 149 0.00 33.85 -8.92
N SER A 150 0.58 32.67 -8.66
CA SER A 150 1.91 32.48 -8.07
C SER A 150 2.05 32.93 -6.61
N SER A 151 0.94 33.16 -5.91
CA SER A 151 0.84 33.36 -4.47
C SER A 151 0.16 32.17 -3.79
N THR A 152 0.22 32.13 -2.46
CA THR A 152 -0.48 31.11 -1.63
C THR A 152 -1.08 31.73 -0.37
N ASP A 153 -1.27 33.05 -0.35
CA ASP A 153 -1.77 33.80 0.80
C ASP A 153 -3.18 34.35 0.61
N ASP A 154 -3.83 34.02 -0.52
CA ASP A 154 -5.20 34.42 -0.78
C ASP A 154 -6.18 33.76 0.19
N VAL A 155 -7.29 34.47 0.44
CA VAL A 155 -8.34 34.05 1.36
C VAL A 155 -9.69 34.24 0.68
N TYR A 156 -10.43 33.14 0.53
CA TYR A 156 -11.78 33.14 -0.06
C TYR A 156 -12.82 33.14 1.06
N TYR A 157 -13.63 34.19 1.14
CA TYR A 157 -14.66 34.32 2.17
C TYR A 157 -15.96 33.62 1.77
N PHE A 158 -16.75 33.21 2.77
CA PHE A 158 -18.09 32.72 2.52
C PHE A 158 -19.07 33.11 3.61
N ILE A 159 -20.35 33.19 3.26
CA ILE A 159 -21.45 33.30 4.23
C ILE A 159 -22.31 32.04 4.19
N ALA A 160 -22.77 31.60 5.36
CA ALA A 160 -23.70 30.49 5.54
C ALA A 160 -24.94 30.95 6.31
N TYR A 161 -26.13 30.51 5.91
CA TYR A 161 -27.37 30.80 6.63
C TYR A 161 -28.53 29.87 6.27
N LEU A 162 -29.55 29.84 7.12
CA LEU A 162 -30.81 29.13 6.87
C LEU A 162 -31.75 30.00 6.03
N THR A 163 -32.16 29.49 4.87
CA THR A 163 -33.07 30.20 3.96
C THR A 163 -34.51 30.15 4.45
N SER A 164 -35.36 31.07 3.95
CA SER A 164 -36.80 31.09 4.23
C SER A 164 -37.54 29.82 3.78
N GLU A 165 -36.94 29.04 2.88
CA GLU A 165 -37.43 27.74 2.41
C GLU A 165 -36.93 26.56 3.27
N ASN A 166 -36.29 26.85 4.41
CA ASN A 166 -35.87 25.90 5.44
C ASN A 166 -34.77 24.90 5.01
N TYR A 167 -33.81 25.36 4.19
CA TYR A 167 -32.53 24.68 3.95
C TYR A 167 -31.35 25.63 4.10
N TRP A 168 -30.18 25.08 4.44
CA TRP A 168 -28.94 25.85 4.54
C TRP A 168 -28.32 26.12 3.18
N VAL A 169 -27.75 27.30 3.03
CA VAL A 169 -27.04 27.72 1.82
C VAL A 169 -25.70 28.37 2.19
N VAL A 170 -24.73 28.27 1.28
CA VAL A 170 -23.46 29.00 1.34
C VAL A 170 -23.29 29.82 0.07
N TYR A 171 -22.84 31.07 0.21
CA TYR A 171 -22.28 31.85 -0.89
C TYR A 171 -20.79 31.96 -0.65
N PHE A 172 -19.99 31.51 -1.62
CA PHE A 172 -18.53 31.42 -1.54
C PHE A 172 -17.93 32.36 -2.58
N ASP A 173 -16.94 33.16 -2.19
CA ASP A 173 -16.24 34.12 -3.05
C ASP A 173 -15.38 33.35 -4.06
N LEU A 174 -15.93 33.00 -5.23
CA LEU A 174 -15.25 32.15 -6.22
C LEU A 174 -14.14 32.88 -6.96
N ASN A 175 -14.18 34.21 -6.95
CA ASN A 175 -13.25 35.05 -7.71
C ASN A 175 -12.26 35.84 -6.80
N GLY A 176 -12.38 35.71 -5.48
CA GLY A 176 -11.48 36.30 -4.49
C GLY A 176 -11.57 37.83 -4.39
N ASN A 177 -12.68 38.45 -4.82
CA ASN A 177 -12.80 39.91 -4.86
C ASN A 177 -13.43 40.51 -3.59
N GLY A 178 -13.82 39.69 -2.61
CA GLY A 178 -14.49 40.09 -1.38
C GLY A 178 -15.96 40.49 -1.55
N ASP A 179 -16.60 40.12 -2.66
CA ASP A 179 -17.98 40.46 -3.01
C ASP A 179 -18.78 39.22 -3.46
N LEU A 180 -19.80 38.85 -2.69
CA LEU A 180 -20.65 37.70 -2.98
C LEU A 180 -21.84 38.04 -3.90
N SER A 181 -21.90 39.27 -4.44
CA SER A 181 -23.04 39.74 -5.25
C SER A 181 -23.19 39.05 -6.60
N ASP A 182 -22.14 38.44 -7.14
CA ASP A 182 -22.18 37.66 -8.39
C ASP A 182 -22.13 36.15 -8.16
N GLU A 183 -22.10 35.73 -6.90
CA GLU A 183 -21.95 34.34 -6.52
C GLU A 183 -23.28 33.59 -6.48
N ILE A 184 -23.22 32.28 -6.70
CA ILE A 184 -24.38 31.40 -6.72
C ILE A 184 -24.59 30.69 -5.38
N PRO A 185 -25.83 30.39 -4.99
CA PRO A 185 -26.12 29.64 -3.77
C PRO A 185 -25.63 28.19 -3.90
N LEU A 186 -24.72 27.78 -3.02
CA LEU A 186 -24.25 26.40 -2.87
C LEU A 186 -25.00 25.69 -1.75
N ARG A 187 -25.33 24.41 -1.97
CA ARG A 187 -26.02 23.53 -1.01
C ARG A 187 -25.18 22.29 -0.73
N ASN A 188 -25.67 21.42 0.15
CA ASN A 188 -25.10 20.09 0.30
C ASN A 188 -25.06 19.37 -1.05
N TYR A 189 -23.90 18.84 -1.43
CA TYR A 189 -23.69 18.17 -2.71
C TYR A 189 -24.73 17.09 -2.98
N LYS A 190 -25.04 16.25 -1.99
CA LYS A 190 -26.03 15.16 -2.11
C LYS A 190 -27.45 15.61 -2.45
N GLU A 191 -27.79 16.89 -2.28
CA GLU A 191 -29.14 17.41 -2.53
C GLU A 191 -29.33 17.87 -3.98
N ASN A 192 -28.30 18.47 -4.61
CA ASN A 192 -28.42 19.08 -5.93
C ASN A 192 -27.29 18.71 -6.91
N PHE A 193 -26.25 18.02 -6.43
CA PHE A 193 -25.04 17.61 -7.15
C PHE A 193 -24.22 18.78 -7.71
N ASP A 194 -24.24 19.92 -7.00
CA ASP A 194 -23.50 21.13 -7.37
C ASP A 194 -22.00 20.94 -7.17
N ALA A 195 -21.25 20.92 -8.28
CA ALA A 195 -19.81 21.07 -8.29
C ALA A 195 -19.46 22.48 -8.76
N PHE A 196 -18.44 23.09 -8.16
CA PHE A 196 -18.00 24.45 -8.48
C PHE A 196 -16.48 24.54 -8.50
N THR A 197 -15.95 25.64 -9.01
CA THR A 197 -14.50 25.85 -9.19
C THR A 197 -14.13 27.26 -8.80
N ILE A 198 -13.00 27.43 -8.12
CA ILE A 198 -12.38 28.75 -7.96
C ILE A 198 -11.95 29.27 -9.33
N LYS A 199 -12.16 30.57 -9.57
CA LYS A 199 -11.76 31.22 -10.81
C LYS A 199 -10.24 31.28 -10.90
N ARG A 200 -9.67 30.66 -11.93
CA ARG A 200 -8.22 30.59 -12.15
C ARG A 200 -7.75 31.49 -13.28
N GLU A 201 -6.43 31.72 -13.32
CA GLU A 201 -5.78 32.32 -14.48
C GLU A 201 -6.12 31.57 -15.77
N LYS A 202 -6.21 32.33 -16.87
CA LYS A 202 -6.64 31.79 -18.16
C LYS A 202 -5.66 30.72 -18.65
N GLY A 203 -6.18 29.52 -18.89
CA GLY A 203 -5.42 28.38 -19.43
C GLY A 203 -5.04 27.34 -18.37
N LEU A 204 -5.33 27.59 -17.10
CA LEU A 204 -5.18 26.59 -16.05
C LEU A 204 -6.40 25.66 -15.97
N ALA A 205 -6.13 24.40 -15.65
CA ALA A 205 -7.16 23.41 -15.38
C ALA A 205 -8.02 23.82 -14.17
N PRO A 206 -9.35 23.60 -14.19
CA PRO A 206 -10.19 23.89 -13.03
C PRO A 206 -9.80 23.04 -11.81
N PHE A 207 -9.96 23.60 -10.62
CA PHE A 207 -9.92 22.88 -9.35
C PHE A 207 -11.35 22.66 -8.88
N THR A 208 -11.87 21.45 -9.06
CA THR A 208 -13.28 21.12 -8.77
C THR A 208 -13.49 20.87 -7.27
N MET A 209 -14.53 21.50 -6.73
CA MET A 209 -14.95 21.38 -5.34
C MET A 209 -16.44 21.08 -5.24
N ALA A 210 -16.82 20.48 -4.11
CA ALA A 210 -18.20 20.28 -3.67
C ALA A 210 -18.33 20.68 -2.19
N LEU A 211 -19.57 20.83 -1.72
CA LEU A 211 -19.85 21.37 -0.39
C LEU A 211 -20.73 20.44 0.45
N ASN A 212 -20.39 20.30 1.74
CA ASN A 212 -21.30 19.82 2.78
C ASN A 212 -21.38 20.84 3.91
N ILE A 213 -22.57 21.07 4.46
CA ILE A 213 -22.86 22.08 5.48
C ILE A 213 -23.27 21.35 6.77
N PHE A 214 -22.59 21.63 7.87
CA PHE A 214 -22.86 21.04 9.19
C PHE A 214 -23.18 22.13 10.22
N PRO A 215 -24.43 22.64 10.25
CA PRO A 215 -24.80 23.75 11.11
C PRO A 215 -24.64 23.50 12.61
N GLU A 216 -24.91 22.28 13.06
CA GLU A 216 -24.77 21.92 14.48
C GLU A 216 -23.31 21.84 14.93
N GLU A 217 -22.38 21.67 13.99
CA GLU A 217 -20.93 21.70 14.23
C GLU A 217 -20.32 23.08 13.91
N SER A 218 -21.13 24.05 13.49
CA SER A 218 -20.70 25.38 13.05
C SER A 218 -19.58 25.36 12.00
N LYS A 219 -19.70 24.45 11.01
CA LYS A 219 -18.69 24.31 9.94
C LYS A 219 -19.30 23.97 8.59
N VAL A 220 -18.56 24.28 7.54
CA VAL A 220 -18.71 23.69 6.21
C VAL A 220 -17.55 22.74 5.96
N SER A 221 -17.73 21.78 5.06
CA SER A 221 -16.70 20.85 4.61
C SER A 221 -16.64 20.90 3.10
N PHE A 222 -15.53 21.43 2.58
CA PHE A 222 -15.23 21.49 1.16
C PHE A 222 -14.61 20.18 0.71
N PHE A 223 -15.29 19.46 -0.17
CA PHE A 223 -14.79 18.22 -0.72
C PHE A 223 -14.06 18.47 -2.04
N PHE A 224 -12.83 17.96 -2.17
CA PHE A 224 -12.02 18.04 -3.38
C PHE A 224 -11.01 16.87 -3.43
N ASP A 225 -10.54 16.54 -4.63
CA ASP A 225 -9.43 15.59 -4.83
C ASP A 225 -8.18 16.32 -5.30
N ASP A 226 -7.35 16.71 -4.35
CA ASP A 226 -5.99 17.20 -4.59
C ASP A 226 -4.94 16.08 -4.46
N GLY A 227 -5.33 14.81 -4.54
CA GLY A 227 -4.43 13.65 -4.51
C GLY A 227 -4.39 12.85 -5.82
N SER A 228 -5.37 13.05 -6.71
CA SER A 228 -5.57 12.37 -8.02
C SER A 228 -5.84 10.86 -7.97
N HIS A 229 -5.36 10.18 -6.93
CA HIS A 229 -5.42 8.73 -6.78
C HIS A 229 -6.86 8.21 -6.72
N GLY A 230 -7.72 8.83 -5.92
CA GLY A 230 -9.11 8.40 -5.80
C GLY A 230 -9.93 8.65 -7.07
N THR A 231 -9.70 9.74 -7.79
CA THR A 231 -10.30 9.96 -9.12
C THR A 231 -9.88 8.88 -10.12
N HIS A 232 -8.60 8.49 -10.12
CA HIS A 232 -8.08 7.40 -10.95
C HIS A 232 -8.78 6.06 -10.65
N CYS A 233 -8.87 5.72 -9.36
CA CYS A 233 -9.59 4.54 -8.86
C CYS A 233 -11.07 4.55 -9.28
N ALA A 234 -11.76 5.68 -9.12
CA ALA A 234 -13.16 5.85 -9.52
C ALA A 234 -13.36 5.63 -11.03
N GLY A 235 -12.44 6.16 -11.85
CA GLY A 235 -12.44 5.96 -13.30
C GLY A 235 -12.25 4.50 -13.71
N ILE A 236 -11.34 3.76 -13.06
CA ILE A 236 -11.16 2.32 -13.32
C ILE A 236 -12.43 1.54 -12.98
N ALA A 237 -13.01 1.82 -11.81
CA ALA A 237 -14.17 1.09 -11.33
C ALA A 237 -15.39 1.32 -12.23
N ALA A 238 -15.70 2.58 -12.57
CA ALA A 238 -16.99 2.94 -13.16
C ALA A 238 -16.97 4.16 -14.09
N GLY A 239 -15.80 4.60 -14.58
CA GLY A 239 -15.72 5.70 -15.55
C GLY A 239 -16.54 5.43 -16.82
N TYR A 240 -17.16 6.46 -17.40
CA TYR A 240 -17.95 6.32 -18.61
C TYR A 240 -17.62 7.42 -19.62
N ASN A 241 -17.27 7.02 -20.83
CA ASN A 241 -16.90 7.92 -21.93
C ASN A 241 -15.78 8.92 -21.53
N ILE A 242 -14.72 8.42 -20.88
CA ILE A 242 -13.56 9.20 -20.44
C ILE A 242 -12.95 9.93 -21.65
N GLY A 243 -12.77 11.25 -21.52
CA GLY A 243 -12.27 12.12 -22.60
C GLY A 243 -13.17 12.19 -23.84
N GLU A 244 -14.44 11.80 -23.72
CA GLU A 244 -15.43 11.75 -24.81
C GLU A 244 -15.06 10.85 -26.00
N VAL A 245 -14.14 9.90 -25.80
CA VAL A 245 -13.60 9.02 -26.85
C VAL A 245 -14.06 7.55 -26.71
N GLY A 246 -15.10 7.29 -25.93
CA GLY A 246 -15.69 5.95 -25.77
C GLY A 246 -14.95 5.03 -24.80
N LEU A 247 -14.00 5.55 -24.03
CA LEU A 247 -13.24 4.79 -23.03
C LEU A 247 -14.06 4.64 -21.73
N ASN A 248 -14.19 3.41 -21.23
CA ASN A 248 -15.01 3.07 -20.07
C ASN A 248 -14.24 2.26 -19.03
N GLY A 249 -14.48 2.55 -17.76
CA GLY A 249 -14.11 1.66 -16.65
C GLY A 249 -14.85 0.33 -16.71
N VAL A 250 -14.66 -0.49 -15.69
CA VAL A 250 -15.22 -1.86 -15.64
C VAL A 250 -16.75 -1.85 -15.59
N ALA A 251 -17.36 -0.98 -14.78
CA ALA A 251 -18.81 -0.91 -14.57
C ALA A 251 -19.39 0.49 -14.87
N PRO A 252 -19.46 0.91 -16.15
CA PRO A 252 -19.84 2.26 -16.55
C PRO A 252 -21.28 2.66 -16.19
N GLY A 253 -22.15 1.71 -15.84
CA GLY A 253 -23.50 1.95 -15.36
C GLY A 253 -23.63 2.22 -13.86
N ALA A 254 -22.59 1.93 -13.07
CA ALA A 254 -22.62 2.06 -11.61
C ALA A 254 -22.62 3.53 -11.15
N ASN A 255 -23.24 3.81 -10.02
CA ASN A 255 -23.11 5.09 -9.31
C ASN A 255 -21.87 5.09 -8.39
N ILE A 256 -21.36 6.27 -8.05
CA ILE A 256 -20.21 6.44 -7.16
C ILE A 256 -20.61 7.27 -5.94
N ILE A 257 -20.12 6.87 -4.77
CA ILE A 257 -20.00 7.74 -3.59
C ILE A 257 -18.50 7.91 -3.31
N ALA A 258 -18.05 9.14 -3.07
CA ALA A 258 -16.65 9.42 -2.77
C ALA A 258 -16.47 9.76 -1.29
N LEU A 259 -15.69 8.97 -0.57
CA LEU A 259 -15.37 9.19 0.84
C LEU A 259 -13.88 9.46 0.96
N LYS A 260 -13.52 10.68 1.30
CA LYS A 260 -12.12 11.07 1.50
C LYS A 260 -11.65 10.60 2.87
N ILE A 261 -10.56 9.83 2.90
CA ILE A 261 -9.97 9.26 4.12
C ILE A 261 -8.49 9.61 4.29
N GLY A 262 -7.84 10.11 3.24
CA GLY A 262 -6.45 10.56 3.25
C GLY A 262 -6.33 12.08 3.23
N HIS A 263 -5.53 12.64 4.14
CA HIS A 263 -5.29 14.09 4.22
C HIS A 263 -4.06 14.44 3.40
N ASN A 264 -4.24 15.16 2.29
CA ASN A 264 -3.19 15.38 1.29
C ASN A 264 -2.11 16.39 1.71
N ASN A 265 -2.32 17.18 2.77
CA ASN A 265 -1.22 17.88 3.46
C ASN A 265 -0.19 16.94 4.11
N PHE A 266 -0.58 15.72 4.48
CA PHE A 266 0.30 14.76 5.12
C PHE A 266 0.99 13.85 4.09
N PRO A 267 2.15 13.27 4.41
CA PRO A 267 2.92 12.44 3.49
C PRO A 267 2.05 11.36 2.81
N GLY A 268 2.03 11.34 1.48
CA GLY A 268 1.30 10.33 0.69
C GLY A 268 -0.23 10.37 0.83
N GLY A 269 -0.82 11.42 1.40
CA GLY A 269 -2.25 11.46 1.69
C GLY A 269 -2.60 10.57 2.87
N ALA A 270 -1.75 10.55 3.92
CA ALA A 270 -1.90 9.68 5.08
C ALA A 270 -3.30 9.76 5.69
N THR A 271 -3.80 8.62 6.18
CA THR A 271 -5.06 8.62 6.93
C THR A 271 -4.90 9.38 8.25
N VAL A 272 -6.03 9.78 8.85
CA VAL A 272 -6.05 10.44 10.16
C VAL A 272 -6.97 9.68 11.13
N ASN A 273 -6.89 10.04 12.41
CA ASN A 273 -7.69 9.42 13.47
C ASN A 273 -9.16 9.20 13.08
N GLU A 274 -9.58 7.94 13.12
CA GLU A 274 -10.91 7.42 12.80
C GLU A 274 -11.41 7.64 11.36
N SER A 275 -10.67 8.31 10.47
CA SER A 275 -11.11 8.64 9.10
C SER A 275 -11.62 7.40 8.35
N MET A 276 -10.81 6.34 8.29
CA MET A 276 -11.18 5.05 7.69
C MET A 276 -12.41 4.43 8.37
N LYS A 277 -12.42 4.37 9.71
CA LYS A 277 -13.52 3.74 10.47
C LYS A 277 -14.84 4.46 10.21
N LYS A 278 -14.85 5.79 10.24
CA LYS A 278 -16.04 6.62 9.97
C LYS A 278 -16.55 6.43 8.55
N ALA A 279 -15.65 6.36 7.56
CA ALA A 279 -16.03 6.08 6.18
C ALA A 279 -16.69 4.70 6.03
N TYR A 280 -16.17 3.66 6.69
CA TYR A 280 -16.81 2.34 6.71
C TYR A 280 -18.17 2.33 7.40
N LEU A 281 -18.33 3.06 8.52
CA LEU A 281 -19.62 3.22 9.18
C LEU A 281 -20.63 3.98 8.29
N TYR A 282 -20.16 4.96 7.53
CA TYR A 282 -20.98 5.65 6.53
C TYR A 282 -21.42 4.69 5.42
N ALA A 283 -20.50 3.89 4.88
CA ALA A 283 -20.82 2.88 3.87
C ALA A 283 -21.82 1.83 4.38
N ASP A 284 -21.66 1.35 5.63
CA ASP A 284 -22.62 0.45 6.28
C ASP A 284 -24.00 1.09 6.37
N LYS A 285 -24.09 2.32 6.88
CA LYS A 285 -25.35 3.10 6.95
C LYS A 285 -26.01 3.18 5.57
N ILE A 286 -25.29 3.64 4.55
CA ILE A 286 -25.82 3.78 3.19
C ILE A 286 -26.31 2.44 2.64
N SER A 287 -25.58 1.35 2.89
CA SER A 287 -25.98 0.00 2.42
C SER A 287 -27.25 -0.54 3.09
N ARG A 288 -27.62 -0.02 4.25
CA ARG A 288 -28.88 -0.36 4.95
C ARG A 288 -30.03 0.52 4.51
N GLU A 289 -29.76 1.79 4.22
CA GLU A 289 -30.77 2.77 3.78
C GLU A 289 -31.15 2.57 2.31
N ARG A 290 -30.23 2.07 1.48
CA ARG A 290 -30.41 1.89 0.04
C ARG A 290 -30.71 0.44 -0.35
N LYS A 291 -31.40 0.26 -1.47
CA LYS A 291 -31.77 -1.07 -2.00
C LYS A 291 -30.69 -1.62 -2.92
N GLU A 292 -29.97 -0.72 -3.56
CA GLU A 292 -28.84 -1.00 -4.44
C GLU A 292 -27.69 -1.65 -3.65
N PRO A 293 -27.05 -2.70 -4.18
CA PRO A 293 -25.82 -3.24 -3.62
C PRO A 293 -24.73 -2.17 -3.54
N CYS A 294 -24.13 -2.04 -2.35
CA CYS A 294 -23.03 -1.12 -2.08
C CYS A 294 -21.70 -1.88 -2.02
N ILE A 295 -20.78 -1.54 -2.91
CA ILE A 295 -19.43 -2.11 -2.98
C ILE A 295 -18.43 -1.04 -2.55
N VAL A 296 -17.78 -1.23 -1.42
CA VAL A 296 -16.64 -0.41 -1.01
C VAL A 296 -15.42 -0.81 -1.84
N SER A 297 -14.73 0.19 -2.42
CA SER A 297 -13.40 0.07 -2.99
C SER A 297 -12.47 0.91 -2.15
N MET A 298 -11.55 0.27 -1.43
CA MET A 298 -10.57 0.95 -0.57
C MET A 298 -9.15 0.61 -1.03
N SER A 299 -8.48 1.59 -1.62
CA SER A 299 -7.13 1.45 -2.18
C SER A 299 -6.05 2.04 -1.26
N TYR A 300 -6.18 1.77 0.05
CA TYR A 300 -5.36 2.33 1.12
C TYR A 300 -4.88 1.24 2.08
N GLY A 301 -3.69 1.39 2.62
CA GLY A 301 -3.17 0.46 3.62
C GLY A 301 -1.68 0.62 3.83
N VAL A 302 -1.20 -0.01 4.88
CA VAL A 302 0.23 -0.16 5.20
C VAL A 302 0.56 -1.65 5.35
N GLY A 303 1.83 -1.99 5.47
CA GLY A 303 2.28 -3.35 5.77
C GLY A 303 1.64 -3.88 7.06
N SER A 304 1.60 -5.20 7.22
CA SER A 304 1.05 -5.84 8.43
C SER A 304 2.16 -6.49 9.24
N GLU A 305 2.28 -6.15 10.52
CA GLU A 305 3.25 -6.76 11.45
C GLU A 305 2.74 -8.09 12.03
N ILE A 306 1.42 -8.20 12.18
CA ILE A 306 0.71 -9.40 12.61
C ILE A 306 -0.56 -9.49 11.75
N GLU A 307 -0.47 -10.26 10.66
CA GLU A 307 -1.53 -10.41 9.67
C GLU A 307 -2.86 -10.84 10.34
N ASN A 308 -3.97 -10.21 9.95
CA ASN A 308 -5.32 -10.49 10.46
C ASN A 308 -5.53 -10.19 11.96
N ASN A 309 -4.71 -9.32 12.57
CA ASN A 309 -4.79 -8.97 13.98
C ASN A 309 -4.77 -7.45 14.28
N SER A 310 -4.73 -6.60 13.26
CA SER A 310 -4.85 -5.15 13.47
C SER A 310 -6.24 -4.76 13.99
N GLU A 311 -6.32 -3.63 14.68
CA GLU A 311 -7.60 -3.11 15.19
C GLU A 311 -8.61 -2.80 14.07
N MET A 312 -8.11 -2.40 12.88
CA MET A 312 -8.97 -2.15 11.72
C MET A 312 -9.54 -3.46 11.17
N GLU A 313 -8.73 -4.53 11.10
CA GLU A 313 -9.21 -5.84 10.64
C GLU A 313 -10.23 -6.46 11.59
N LYS A 314 -10.02 -6.32 12.90
CA LYS A 314 -11.00 -6.74 13.93
C LYS A 314 -12.30 -5.96 13.80
N PHE A 315 -12.22 -4.64 13.61
CA PHE A 315 -13.39 -3.79 13.36
C PHE A 315 -14.15 -4.22 12.11
N LEU A 316 -13.46 -4.42 10.98
CA LEU A 316 -14.09 -4.83 9.72
C LEU A 316 -14.68 -6.23 9.79
N ALA A 317 -13.99 -7.19 10.42
CA ALA A 317 -14.51 -8.53 10.63
C ALA A 317 -15.84 -8.49 11.40
N LYS A 318 -15.93 -7.67 12.46
CA LYS A 318 -17.17 -7.47 13.20
C LYS A 318 -18.26 -6.83 12.34
N LEU A 319 -17.94 -5.71 11.69
CA LEU A 319 -18.89 -4.94 10.87
C LEU A 319 -19.51 -5.80 9.76
N LEU A 320 -18.67 -6.55 9.03
CA LEU A 320 -19.11 -7.36 7.89
C LEU A 320 -19.80 -8.67 8.30
N LYS A 321 -19.55 -9.15 9.52
CA LYS A 321 -20.36 -10.22 10.11
C LYS A 321 -21.77 -9.75 10.46
N GLU A 322 -21.90 -8.52 10.97
CA GLU A 322 -23.18 -7.91 11.30
C GLU A 322 -23.95 -7.44 10.06
N ASN A 323 -23.24 -7.04 8.99
CA ASN A 323 -23.80 -6.73 7.67
C ASN A 323 -23.16 -7.59 6.57
N PRO A 324 -23.67 -8.81 6.33
CA PRO A 324 -23.11 -9.72 5.32
C PRO A 324 -23.42 -9.27 3.88
N TYR A 325 -23.99 -8.10 3.67
CA TYR A 325 -24.40 -7.57 2.36
C TYR A 325 -23.73 -6.25 1.99
N LEU A 326 -22.77 -5.79 2.80
CA LEU A 326 -21.79 -4.81 2.40
C LEU A 326 -20.61 -5.55 1.76
N TYR A 327 -20.28 -5.19 0.52
CA TYR A 327 -19.14 -5.76 -0.20
C TYR A 327 -17.95 -4.81 -0.04
N VAL A 328 -16.75 -5.34 0.15
CA VAL A 328 -15.53 -4.58 0.43
C VAL A 328 -14.39 -5.20 -0.36
N SER A 329 -13.97 -4.49 -1.39
CA SER A 329 -12.76 -4.73 -2.17
C SER A 329 -11.63 -3.87 -1.61
N VAL A 330 -10.45 -4.47 -1.43
CA VAL A 330 -9.25 -3.79 -0.93
C VAL A 330 -8.02 -4.11 -1.77
N SER A 331 -7.04 -3.21 -1.81
CA SER A 331 -5.71 -3.48 -2.35
C SER A 331 -4.98 -4.49 -1.44
N ASN A 332 -4.22 -5.45 -1.98
CA ASN A 332 -3.50 -6.41 -1.15
C ASN A 332 -2.21 -5.87 -0.50
N GLY A 333 -1.70 -4.74 -1.01
CA GLY A 333 -0.42 -4.15 -0.60
C GLY A 333 0.60 -4.09 -1.74
N ASN A 334 1.55 -3.16 -1.63
CA ASN A 334 2.63 -2.95 -2.58
C ASN A 334 4.02 -3.27 -1.97
N GLU A 335 4.04 -4.07 -0.91
CA GLU A 335 5.22 -4.42 -0.10
C GLU A 335 5.84 -5.77 -0.52
N GLY A 336 5.43 -6.31 -1.67
CA GLY A 336 6.09 -7.46 -2.29
C GLY A 336 7.47 -7.10 -2.88
N PRO A 337 8.21 -8.06 -3.47
CA PRO A 337 7.77 -9.41 -3.83
C PRO A 337 7.83 -10.45 -2.71
N GLY A 338 8.38 -10.12 -1.53
CA GLY A 338 8.53 -11.07 -0.42
C GLY A 338 7.23 -11.70 0.02
N ILE A 339 7.29 -12.93 0.56
CA ILE A 339 6.13 -13.58 1.22
C ILE A 339 5.89 -12.97 2.60
N SER A 340 4.65 -13.10 3.11
CA SER A 340 4.19 -12.44 4.35
C SER A 340 4.20 -10.91 4.22
N SER A 341 3.66 -10.40 3.11
CA SER A 341 3.63 -8.96 2.79
C SER A 341 2.23 -8.41 2.59
N SER A 342 1.18 -9.21 2.83
CA SER A 342 -0.20 -8.73 2.75
C SER A 342 -0.45 -7.64 3.80
N GLY A 343 -0.89 -6.47 3.34
CA GLY A 343 -1.07 -5.28 4.18
C GLY A 343 -2.33 -5.33 5.06
N LEU A 344 -2.43 -4.39 5.99
CA LEU A 344 -3.68 -4.13 6.70
C LEU A 344 -4.52 -3.10 5.93
N PRO A 345 -5.86 -3.27 5.83
CA PRO A 345 -6.68 -4.34 6.40
C PRO A 345 -6.86 -5.57 5.48
N ALA A 346 -6.06 -5.70 4.41
CA ALA A 346 -6.23 -6.75 3.40
C ALA A 346 -6.07 -8.17 3.92
N SER A 347 -5.32 -8.36 5.00
CA SER A 347 -5.12 -9.65 5.65
C SER A 347 -6.37 -10.19 6.35
N SER A 348 -7.43 -9.39 6.52
CA SER A 348 -8.72 -9.89 7.02
C SER A 348 -9.41 -10.85 6.06
N ASN A 349 -9.89 -11.99 6.58
CA ASN A 349 -10.70 -12.95 5.81
C ASN A 349 -12.10 -12.42 5.42
N TYR A 350 -12.54 -11.31 6.03
CA TYR A 350 -13.87 -10.75 5.80
C TYR A 350 -13.94 -9.79 4.61
N VAL A 351 -12.80 -9.28 4.15
CA VAL A 351 -12.68 -8.42 2.96
C VAL A 351 -12.18 -9.21 1.76
N PHE A 352 -12.35 -8.67 0.55
CA PHE A 352 -11.83 -9.22 -0.69
C PHE A 352 -10.61 -8.43 -1.16
N SER A 353 -9.40 -9.00 -1.12
CA SER A 353 -8.19 -8.31 -1.54
C SER A 353 -7.71 -8.73 -2.93
N SER A 354 -7.19 -7.77 -3.68
CA SER A 354 -6.70 -7.99 -5.04
C SER A 354 -5.20 -7.69 -5.16
N GLY A 355 -4.44 -8.64 -5.68
CA GLY A 355 -3.07 -8.42 -6.16
C GLY A 355 -3.05 -7.80 -7.57
N ALA A 356 -1.91 -7.27 -7.98
CA ALA A 356 -1.79 -6.43 -9.17
C ALA A 356 -1.10 -7.13 -10.36
N VAL A 357 -1.74 -7.12 -11.52
CA VAL A 357 -1.20 -7.66 -12.78
C VAL A 357 -0.87 -6.55 -13.76
N LEU A 358 0.28 -6.66 -14.40
CA LEU A 358 0.60 -5.96 -15.64
C LEU A 358 0.19 -6.85 -16.82
N ALA A 359 -0.95 -6.51 -17.42
CA ALA A 359 -1.42 -7.18 -18.62
C ALA A 359 -0.53 -6.83 -19.81
N LYS A 360 -0.30 -7.79 -20.72
CA LYS A 360 0.58 -7.62 -21.89
C LYS A 360 0.17 -6.44 -22.79
N GLU A 361 -1.13 -6.22 -22.94
CA GLU A 361 -1.68 -5.15 -23.78
C GLU A 361 -1.40 -3.77 -23.19
N VAL A 362 -1.56 -3.62 -21.88
CA VAL A 362 -1.20 -2.39 -21.16
C VAL A 362 0.31 -2.19 -21.14
N ALA A 363 1.10 -3.25 -20.97
CA ALA A 363 2.57 -3.16 -21.04
C ALA A 363 3.04 -2.62 -22.40
N ARG A 364 2.46 -3.11 -23.49
CA ARG A 364 2.75 -2.65 -24.85
C ARG A 364 2.34 -1.19 -25.03
N ASP A 365 1.09 -0.86 -24.69
CA ASP A 365 0.48 0.42 -25.06
C ASP A 365 0.89 1.58 -24.13
N ASN A 366 1.08 1.30 -22.83
CA ASN A 366 1.43 2.33 -21.85
C ASN A 366 2.93 2.43 -21.55
N TYR A 367 3.67 1.33 -21.70
CA TYR A 367 5.08 1.22 -21.30
C TYR A 367 6.02 0.81 -22.45
N GLY A 368 5.50 0.64 -23.68
CA GLY A 368 6.31 0.34 -24.86
C GLY A 368 7.01 -1.02 -24.81
N ASN A 369 6.44 -1.99 -24.10
CA ASN A 369 7.09 -3.26 -23.82
C ASN A 369 6.21 -4.48 -24.13
N GLU A 370 6.67 -5.32 -25.06
CA GLU A 370 5.98 -6.56 -25.42
C GLU A 370 6.31 -7.67 -24.41
N LEU A 371 5.41 -7.89 -23.45
CA LEU A 371 5.54 -9.00 -22.51
C LEU A 371 5.15 -10.33 -23.16
N PRO A 372 5.85 -11.44 -22.84
CA PRO A 372 5.50 -12.77 -23.34
C PRO A 372 4.19 -13.28 -22.75
N ASN A 373 3.85 -12.86 -21.53
CA ASN A 373 2.63 -13.22 -20.81
C ASN A 373 2.20 -12.06 -19.91
N ASP A 374 0.95 -12.09 -19.43
CA ASP A 374 0.54 -11.27 -18.30
C ASP A 374 1.37 -11.67 -17.06
N VAL A 375 1.83 -10.68 -16.31
CA VAL A 375 2.70 -10.90 -15.14
C VAL A 375 2.14 -10.22 -13.91
N ILE A 376 2.25 -10.88 -12.76
CA ILE A 376 1.97 -10.22 -11.49
C ILE A 376 3.10 -9.21 -11.22
N LEU A 377 2.74 -7.95 -10.98
CA LEU A 377 3.69 -6.89 -10.69
C LEU A 377 4.56 -7.27 -9.48
N HIS A 378 5.87 -7.01 -9.58
CA HIS A 378 6.85 -7.46 -8.60
C HIS A 378 6.52 -7.00 -7.18
N PHE A 379 6.07 -5.75 -7.03
CA PHE A 379 5.70 -5.18 -5.73
C PHE A 379 4.37 -5.68 -5.17
N SER A 380 3.54 -6.39 -5.95
CA SER A 380 2.25 -6.89 -5.43
C SER A 380 2.50 -7.81 -4.24
N SER A 381 1.95 -7.45 -3.09
CA SER A 381 2.10 -8.21 -1.85
C SER A 381 1.57 -9.64 -1.98
N ARG A 382 2.14 -10.54 -1.19
CA ARG A 382 1.97 -11.99 -1.23
C ARG A 382 1.56 -12.50 0.15
N GLY A 383 0.73 -13.53 0.18
CA GLY A 383 0.33 -14.16 1.43
C GLY A 383 1.46 -14.89 2.14
N GLY A 384 1.11 -15.53 3.24
CA GLY A 384 2.00 -16.29 4.10
C GLY A 384 1.18 -16.95 5.19
N GLU A 385 1.03 -16.25 6.29
CA GLU A 385 0.20 -16.62 7.44
C GLU A 385 -1.30 -16.46 7.14
N VAL A 386 -1.65 -15.60 6.17
CA VAL A 386 -3.01 -15.49 5.62
C VAL A 386 -3.14 -15.99 4.19
N SER A 387 -4.36 -16.42 3.84
CA SER A 387 -4.74 -16.87 2.49
C SER A 387 -5.06 -15.70 1.56
N LYS A 388 -4.07 -14.82 1.31
CA LYS A 388 -4.22 -13.61 0.48
C LYS A 388 -3.14 -13.53 -0.61
N PRO A 389 -3.36 -12.78 -1.72
CA PRO A 389 -4.61 -12.11 -2.08
C PRO A 389 -5.75 -13.10 -2.39
N ASP A 390 -7.00 -12.62 -2.47
CA ASP A 390 -8.11 -13.48 -2.91
C ASP A 390 -8.00 -13.83 -4.39
N VAL A 391 -7.65 -12.85 -5.21
CA VAL A 391 -7.38 -12.97 -6.66
C VAL A 391 -6.31 -11.98 -7.07
N VAL A 392 -5.86 -12.07 -8.32
CA VAL A 392 -5.13 -10.98 -8.97
C VAL A 392 -5.96 -10.35 -10.08
N SER A 393 -5.87 -9.03 -10.22
CA SER A 393 -6.62 -8.24 -11.19
C SER A 393 -5.69 -7.26 -11.91
N PRO A 394 -6.07 -6.70 -13.08
CA PRO A 394 -5.29 -5.67 -13.73
C PRO A 394 -4.97 -4.51 -12.77
N GLY A 395 -3.69 -4.27 -12.56
CA GLY A 395 -3.18 -3.28 -11.60
C GLY A 395 -2.28 -2.24 -12.24
N ALA A 396 -2.29 -2.13 -13.57
CA ALA A 396 -1.70 -1.02 -14.31
C ALA A 396 -2.75 -0.50 -15.29
N ALA A 397 -2.98 0.82 -15.32
CA ALA A 397 -4.00 1.42 -16.15
C ALA A 397 -3.70 2.90 -16.42
N THR A 398 -4.21 3.38 -17.55
CA THR A 398 -4.55 4.78 -17.73
C THR A 398 -6.00 4.99 -17.27
N SER A 399 -6.34 6.11 -16.63
CA SER A 399 -7.69 6.41 -16.16
C SER A 399 -7.89 7.93 -16.05
N THR A 400 -9.10 8.37 -15.72
CA THR A 400 -9.37 9.79 -15.47
C THR A 400 -8.66 10.27 -14.21
N VAL A 401 -8.14 11.50 -14.23
CA VAL A 401 -7.47 12.18 -13.12
C VAL A 401 -7.93 13.64 -13.11
N PRO A 402 -7.84 14.37 -11.98
CA PRO A 402 -8.12 15.79 -11.96
C PRO A 402 -7.27 16.52 -13.01
N ASN A 403 -7.85 17.47 -13.74
CA ASN A 403 -7.23 18.08 -14.92
C ASN A 403 -5.88 18.78 -14.66
N PHE A 404 -5.58 19.13 -13.41
CA PHE A 404 -4.30 19.73 -13.02
C PHE A 404 -3.18 18.69 -12.78
N THR A 405 -3.48 17.39 -12.94
CA THR A 405 -2.52 16.29 -12.75
C THR A 405 -1.68 16.09 -14.00
N ALA A 406 -0.35 15.98 -13.85
CA ALA A 406 0.58 15.89 -14.97
C ALA A 406 0.64 14.50 -15.66
N GLY A 407 -0.03 13.47 -15.14
CA GLY A 407 -0.02 12.12 -15.71
C GLY A 407 -1.17 11.24 -15.24
N ASP A 408 -1.57 10.29 -16.09
CA ASP A 408 -2.77 9.46 -15.93
C ASP A 408 -2.46 7.94 -15.90
N LYS A 409 -1.19 7.56 -16.01
CA LYS A 409 -0.71 6.17 -16.00
C LYS A 409 -0.27 5.76 -14.60
N PHE A 410 -1.12 5.03 -13.89
CA PHE A 410 -0.80 4.51 -12.55
C PHE A 410 -0.70 2.99 -12.55
N TRP A 411 0.06 2.47 -11.59
CA TRP A 411 0.16 1.05 -11.31
C TRP A 411 0.23 0.79 -9.80
N GLY A 412 -0.32 -0.32 -9.36
CA GLY A 412 -0.49 -0.60 -7.94
C GLY A 412 -1.58 -1.65 -7.71
N THR A 413 -1.54 -2.30 -6.54
CA THR A 413 -2.72 -3.02 -6.05
C THR A 413 -3.91 -2.06 -5.84
N SER A 414 -3.63 -0.76 -5.68
CA SER A 414 -4.60 0.33 -5.71
C SER A 414 -5.42 0.43 -6.99
N MET A 415 -4.90 -0.01 -8.14
CA MET A 415 -5.65 -0.06 -9.40
C MET A 415 -6.39 -1.40 -9.57
N ALA A 416 -5.84 -2.48 -8.99
CA ALA A 416 -6.47 -3.80 -8.99
C ALA A 416 -7.73 -3.86 -8.10
N CYS A 417 -7.73 -3.14 -6.97
CA CYS A 417 -8.88 -3.02 -6.07
C CYS A 417 -10.16 -2.48 -6.73
N PRO A 418 -10.16 -1.29 -7.37
CA PRO A 418 -11.33 -0.74 -8.04
C PRO A 418 -11.73 -1.56 -9.26
N TYR A 419 -10.77 -2.23 -9.92
CA TYR A 419 -11.07 -3.18 -10.98
C TYR A 419 -11.98 -4.31 -10.47
N SER A 420 -11.57 -4.96 -9.37
CA SER A 420 -12.35 -6.03 -8.74
C SER A 420 -13.70 -5.53 -8.23
N ALA A 421 -13.77 -4.30 -7.68
CA ALA A 421 -15.03 -3.67 -7.29
C ALA A 421 -15.98 -3.47 -8.48
N GLY A 422 -15.44 -3.08 -9.64
CA GLY A 422 -16.17 -3.02 -10.90
C GLY A 422 -16.72 -4.38 -11.32
N VAL A 423 -15.91 -5.45 -11.27
CA VAL A 423 -16.37 -6.81 -11.59
C VAL A 423 -17.49 -7.25 -10.64
N MET A 424 -17.37 -6.96 -9.33
CA MET A 424 -18.47 -7.21 -8.37
C MET A 424 -19.75 -6.46 -8.76
N SER A 425 -19.63 -5.19 -9.18
CA SER A 425 -20.75 -4.37 -9.65
C SER A 425 -21.45 -4.98 -10.87
N LEU A 426 -20.70 -5.48 -11.86
CA LEU A 426 -21.25 -6.18 -13.03
C LEU A 426 -22.07 -7.42 -12.61
N LEU A 427 -21.49 -8.27 -11.75
CA LEU A 427 -22.15 -9.49 -11.26
C LEU A 427 -23.42 -9.17 -10.46
N LEU A 428 -23.37 -8.15 -9.60
CA LEU A 428 -24.50 -7.74 -8.78
C LEU A 428 -25.61 -7.08 -9.60
N SER A 429 -25.25 -6.30 -10.63
CA SER A 429 -26.20 -5.74 -11.59
C SER A 429 -26.93 -6.85 -12.37
N ALA A 430 -26.19 -7.86 -12.83
CA ALA A 430 -26.77 -9.03 -13.48
C ALA A 430 -27.69 -9.82 -12.52
N ALA A 431 -27.26 -10.03 -11.28
CA ALA A 431 -28.05 -10.74 -10.27
C ALA A 431 -29.37 -10.04 -9.95
N GLN A 432 -29.39 -8.70 -9.87
CA GLN A 432 -30.64 -7.94 -9.67
C GLN A 432 -31.64 -8.15 -10.81
N LYS A 433 -31.16 -8.42 -12.04
CA LYS A 433 -32.00 -8.64 -13.22
C LYS A 433 -32.49 -10.09 -13.32
N GLU A 434 -31.60 -11.06 -13.16
CA GLU A 434 -31.94 -12.49 -13.33
C GLU A 434 -32.52 -13.13 -12.06
N PHE A 435 -32.18 -12.60 -10.88
CA PHE A 435 -32.54 -13.14 -9.57
C PHE A 435 -33.00 -12.04 -8.59
N PRO A 436 -34.04 -11.25 -8.93
CA PRO A 436 -34.44 -10.05 -8.18
C PRO A 436 -34.79 -10.29 -6.70
N ASP A 437 -35.21 -11.51 -6.35
CA ASP A 437 -35.58 -11.90 -4.97
C ASP A 437 -34.40 -12.43 -4.14
N ILE A 438 -33.20 -12.52 -4.73
CA ILE A 438 -32.02 -13.10 -4.08
C ILE A 438 -31.02 -12.01 -3.74
N LYS A 439 -30.73 -11.86 -2.44
CA LYS A 439 -29.59 -11.09 -1.95
C LYS A 439 -28.38 -12.01 -1.75
N ILE A 440 -27.27 -11.73 -2.40
CA ILE A 440 -26.05 -12.54 -2.33
C ILE A 440 -25.23 -12.09 -1.12
N PRO A 441 -24.90 -12.95 -0.15
CA PRO A 441 -23.95 -12.58 0.90
C PRO A 441 -22.56 -12.29 0.31
N SER A 442 -21.85 -11.30 0.84
CA SER A 442 -20.53 -10.86 0.33
C SER A 442 -19.53 -12.01 0.26
N GLN A 443 -19.46 -12.83 1.30
CA GLN A 443 -18.60 -14.01 1.36
C GLN A 443 -18.91 -15.06 0.28
N LEU A 444 -20.17 -15.19 -0.16
CA LEU A 444 -20.52 -16.06 -1.29
C LEU A 444 -20.08 -15.44 -2.62
N LEU A 445 -20.26 -14.13 -2.82
CA LEU A 445 -19.77 -13.44 -4.02
C LEU A 445 -18.25 -13.56 -4.16
N TYR A 446 -17.51 -13.35 -3.07
CA TYR A 446 -16.05 -13.51 -3.04
C TYR A 446 -15.63 -14.91 -3.42
N LYS A 447 -16.33 -15.92 -2.88
CA LYS A 447 -16.07 -17.31 -3.24
C LYS A 447 -16.32 -17.57 -4.72
N ILE A 448 -17.43 -17.08 -5.28
CA ILE A 448 -17.71 -17.21 -6.71
C ILE A 448 -16.55 -16.64 -7.54
N ILE A 449 -16.06 -15.45 -7.19
CA ILE A 449 -14.95 -14.80 -7.91
C ILE A 449 -13.65 -15.61 -7.77
N ARG A 450 -13.30 -16.07 -6.56
CA ARG A 450 -12.10 -16.91 -6.33
C ARG A 450 -12.13 -18.22 -7.11
N GLU A 451 -13.26 -18.91 -7.12
CA GLU A 451 -13.41 -20.25 -7.73
C GLU A 451 -13.54 -20.20 -9.26
N SER A 452 -13.91 -19.04 -9.82
CA SER A 452 -14.06 -18.82 -11.26
C SER A 452 -12.85 -18.17 -11.93
N ALA A 453 -11.91 -17.67 -11.12
CA ALA A 453 -10.68 -17.04 -11.59
C ALA A 453 -9.81 -18.03 -12.41
N THR A 454 -9.03 -17.46 -13.33
CA THR A 454 -8.14 -18.22 -14.21
C THR A 454 -6.82 -18.50 -13.50
N TYR A 455 -6.62 -19.74 -13.06
CA TYR A 455 -5.41 -20.13 -12.34
C TYR A 455 -4.18 -20.24 -13.25
N TRP A 456 -3.08 -19.59 -12.87
CA TRP A 456 -1.81 -19.61 -13.58
C TRP A 456 -0.78 -20.51 -12.90
N LYS A 457 -0.39 -21.60 -13.55
CA LYS A 457 0.49 -22.64 -12.97
C LYS A 457 1.90 -22.14 -12.61
N GLN A 458 2.34 -21.03 -13.20
CA GLN A 458 3.65 -20.42 -12.93
C GLN A 458 3.70 -19.62 -11.61
N TYR A 459 2.56 -19.43 -10.95
CA TYR A 459 2.45 -18.72 -9.68
C TYR A 459 1.87 -19.64 -8.61
N THR A 460 2.23 -19.43 -7.34
CA THR A 460 1.67 -20.18 -6.21
C THR A 460 0.33 -19.59 -5.77
N VAL A 461 -0.37 -20.27 -4.85
CA VAL A 461 -1.58 -19.72 -4.23
C VAL A 461 -1.30 -18.45 -3.42
N LEU A 462 -0.09 -18.29 -2.85
CA LEU A 462 0.29 -17.07 -2.12
C LEU A 462 0.53 -15.89 -3.07
N ASP A 463 0.84 -16.18 -4.33
CA ASP A 463 1.09 -15.17 -5.34
C ASP A 463 -0.20 -14.63 -5.95
N GLN A 464 -1.21 -15.48 -6.16
CA GLN A 464 -2.36 -15.16 -7.00
C GLN A 464 -3.74 -15.45 -6.38
N GLY A 465 -3.81 -16.08 -5.20
CA GLY A 465 -5.06 -16.58 -4.64
C GLY A 465 -5.75 -17.58 -5.56
N GLY A 466 -7.00 -17.30 -5.92
CA GLY A 466 -7.80 -18.06 -6.88
C GLY A 466 -7.29 -17.97 -8.33
N GLY A 467 -6.50 -16.94 -8.66
CA GLY A 467 -5.98 -16.70 -10.01
C GLY A 467 -6.38 -15.33 -10.56
N PHE A 468 -6.26 -15.17 -11.89
CA PHE A 468 -6.60 -13.93 -12.57
C PHE A 468 -8.11 -13.78 -12.75
N ILE A 469 -8.66 -12.63 -12.32
CA ILE A 469 -10.10 -12.39 -12.30
C ILE A 469 -10.75 -12.58 -13.68
N ASN A 470 -11.94 -13.21 -13.70
CA ASN A 470 -12.66 -13.47 -14.94
C ASN A 470 -14.17 -13.24 -14.78
N ALA A 471 -14.70 -12.19 -15.42
CA ALA A 471 -16.09 -11.76 -15.25
C ALA A 471 -17.11 -12.77 -15.81
N VAL A 472 -16.82 -13.35 -16.99
CA VAL A 472 -17.71 -14.32 -17.65
C VAL A 472 -17.81 -15.61 -16.85
N ASN A 473 -16.67 -16.16 -16.42
CA ASN A 473 -16.66 -17.37 -15.60
C ASN A 473 -17.36 -17.14 -14.25
N ALA A 474 -17.14 -15.98 -13.63
CA ALA A 474 -17.78 -15.62 -12.37
C ALA A 474 -19.30 -15.53 -12.52
N PHE A 475 -19.79 -14.94 -13.61
CA PHE A 475 -21.22 -14.85 -13.90
C PHE A 475 -21.87 -16.23 -14.09
N GLU A 476 -21.24 -17.11 -14.88
CA GLU A 476 -21.77 -18.46 -15.10
C GLU A 476 -21.76 -19.31 -13.82
N LEU A 477 -20.71 -19.19 -12.99
CA LEU A 477 -20.65 -19.86 -11.71
C LEU A 477 -21.68 -19.30 -10.71
N MET A 478 -21.88 -17.98 -10.69
CA MET A 478 -22.91 -17.33 -9.89
C MET A 478 -24.28 -17.88 -10.23
N LYS A 479 -24.67 -17.87 -11.51
CA LYS A 479 -25.95 -18.42 -11.99
C LYS A 479 -26.16 -19.84 -11.51
N LYS A 480 -25.16 -20.71 -11.70
CA LYS A 480 -25.21 -22.11 -11.27
C LYS A 480 -25.45 -22.22 -9.75
N PHE A 481 -24.73 -21.46 -8.94
CA PHE A 481 -24.90 -21.49 -7.48
C PHE A 481 -26.26 -20.95 -7.03
N LEU A 482 -26.73 -19.87 -7.63
CA LEU A 482 -28.03 -19.28 -7.27
C LEU A 482 -29.19 -20.21 -7.65
N GLN A 483 -29.16 -20.80 -8.85
CA GLN A 483 -30.16 -21.78 -9.32
C GLN A 483 -30.23 -23.02 -8.43
N ASN A 484 -29.09 -23.47 -7.90
CA ASN A 484 -29.01 -24.61 -6.97
C ASN A 484 -29.38 -24.25 -5.52
N GLY A 485 -29.71 -22.99 -5.25
CA GLY A 485 -30.09 -22.51 -3.92
C GLY A 485 -28.93 -22.41 -2.94
N GLU A 486 -27.69 -22.28 -3.42
CA GLU A 486 -26.49 -22.28 -2.58
C GLU A 486 -26.44 -21.08 -1.64
N HIS A 487 -26.99 -19.93 -2.04
CA HIS A 487 -27.13 -18.74 -1.19
C HIS A 487 -27.89 -19.01 0.14
N LYS A 488 -28.78 -20.00 0.19
CA LYS A 488 -29.51 -20.37 1.42
C LYS A 488 -28.73 -21.36 2.30
N LYS A 489 -27.77 -22.07 1.70
CA LYS A 489 -26.97 -23.12 2.35
C LYS A 489 -25.55 -22.64 2.66
N PHE A 490 -25.12 -21.52 2.09
CA PHE A 490 -23.76 -21.04 2.21
C PHE A 490 -23.42 -20.73 3.67
N GLU A 491 -22.36 -21.37 4.16
CA GLU A 491 -21.89 -21.26 5.55
C GLU A 491 -20.44 -20.73 5.53
N THR A 492 -20.06 -19.97 6.57
CA THR A 492 -18.68 -19.46 6.70
C THR A 492 -17.96 -20.15 7.86
N TYR A 493 -16.62 -20.17 7.76
CA TYR A 493 -15.77 -20.92 8.66
C TYR A 493 -14.53 -20.12 9.02
N ALA A 494 -14.21 -20.09 10.31
CA ALA A 494 -12.90 -19.67 10.78
C ALA A 494 -11.95 -20.88 10.76
N VAL A 495 -10.81 -20.71 10.11
CA VAL A 495 -9.74 -21.72 10.05
C VAL A 495 -8.56 -21.21 10.87
N SER A 496 -7.93 -22.09 11.65
CA SER A 496 -6.65 -21.81 12.29
C SER A 496 -5.71 -23.01 12.25
N SER A 497 -4.40 -22.75 12.18
CA SER A 497 -3.35 -23.78 12.19
C SER A 497 -2.04 -23.21 12.72
N PHE A 498 -1.04 -24.08 12.86
CA PHE A 498 0.26 -23.77 13.44
C PHE A 498 1.04 -22.74 12.60
N ALA A 499 1.48 -21.66 13.26
CA ALA A 499 2.37 -20.65 12.70
C ALA A 499 3.27 -20.08 13.81
N PRO A 500 4.52 -20.55 13.98
CA PRO A 500 5.33 -20.27 15.16
C PRO A 500 5.77 -18.81 15.30
N ASN A 501 5.66 -18.02 14.24
CA ASN A 501 6.04 -16.59 14.25
C ASN A 501 4.85 -15.67 14.55
N GLN A 502 3.65 -16.22 14.76
CA GLN A 502 2.44 -15.47 15.07
C GLN A 502 2.08 -15.57 16.56
N PRO A 503 1.28 -14.62 17.10
CA PRO A 503 0.76 -14.73 18.46
C PRO A 503 0.09 -16.07 18.70
N ASP A 504 0.28 -16.63 19.89
CA ASP A 504 -0.20 -17.96 20.29
C ASP A 504 0.26 -19.13 19.41
N ASN A 505 1.24 -18.89 18.51
CA ASN A 505 1.70 -19.82 17.47
C ASN A 505 0.60 -20.24 16.49
N LEU A 506 -0.38 -19.37 16.21
CA LEU A 506 -1.53 -19.68 15.36
C LEU A 506 -1.76 -18.62 14.28
N SER A 507 -2.17 -19.07 13.09
CA SER A 507 -2.65 -18.22 12.00
C SER A 507 -3.76 -18.89 11.21
N ALA A 508 -4.32 -18.23 10.20
CA ALA A 508 -5.31 -18.85 9.32
C ALA A 508 -4.73 -20.02 8.51
N ASN A 509 -3.44 -19.94 8.18
CA ASN A 509 -2.71 -20.97 7.44
C ASN A 509 -1.83 -21.81 8.36
N LEU A 510 -1.44 -23.00 7.89
CA LEU A 510 -0.25 -23.67 8.43
C LEU A 510 0.96 -23.00 7.78
N TYR A 511 1.76 -22.27 8.55
CA TYR A 511 2.88 -21.50 8.00
C TYR A 511 4.17 -21.75 8.78
N ILE A 512 5.19 -22.27 8.10
CA ILE A 512 6.50 -22.55 8.71
C ILE A 512 7.60 -22.00 7.80
N ARG A 513 8.14 -20.82 8.16
CA ARG A 513 9.20 -20.14 7.39
C ARG A 513 10.58 -20.79 7.51
N ASP A 514 10.82 -21.56 8.57
CA ASP A 514 12.01 -22.42 8.70
C ASP A 514 11.57 -23.85 8.98
N ALA A 515 11.42 -24.65 7.93
CA ALA A 515 11.05 -26.06 8.04
C ALA A 515 12.28 -26.99 8.04
N SER A 516 13.48 -26.47 8.28
CA SER A 516 14.70 -27.29 8.29
C SER A 516 14.72 -28.28 9.47
N PHE A 517 14.02 -27.95 10.57
CA PHE A 517 13.85 -28.84 11.73
C PHE A 517 12.92 -30.04 11.51
N LEU A 518 12.08 -30.05 10.47
CA LEU A 518 11.09 -31.12 10.29
C LEU A 518 11.78 -32.47 10.09
N SER A 519 11.41 -33.45 10.93
CA SER A 519 11.80 -34.85 10.78
C SER A 519 10.93 -35.58 9.75
N GLY A 520 9.72 -35.09 9.51
CA GLY A 520 8.70 -35.74 8.68
C GLY A 520 7.74 -36.62 9.49
N ASP A 521 7.90 -36.69 10.81
CA ASP A 521 6.97 -37.39 11.72
C ASP A 521 5.93 -36.51 12.37
N GLU A 522 6.08 -35.19 12.23
CA GLU A 522 5.18 -34.20 12.77
C GLU A 522 3.79 -34.29 12.12
N VAL A 523 2.77 -34.16 12.97
CA VAL A 523 1.38 -34.02 12.54
C VAL A 523 0.93 -32.61 12.90
N PHE A 524 0.48 -31.87 11.90
CA PHE A 524 -0.13 -30.56 12.10
C PHE A 524 -1.63 -30.66 11.94
N SER A 525 -2.36 -29.75 12.58
CA SER A 525 -3.82 -29.77 12.62
C SER A 525 -4.37 -28.42 12.20
N PHE A 526 -5.29 -28.43 11.25
CA PHE A 526 -6.20 -27.32 11.02
C PHE A 526 -7.41 -27.49 11.93
N THR A 527 -7.80 -26.43 12.62
CA THR A 527 -9.07 -26.33 13.36
C THR A 527 -10.04 -25.49 12.56
N ILE A 528 -11.22 -26.04 12.27
CA ILE A 528 -12.25 -25.39 11.46
C ILE A 528 -13.48 -25.19 12.33
N LYS A 529 -13.82 -23.93 12.59
CA LYS A 529 -14.97 -23.53 13.40
C LYS A 529 -16.02 -22.87 12.51
N ARG A 530 -17.23 -23.43 12.51
CA ARG A 530 -18.40 -22.85 11.87
C ARG A 530 -18.77 -21.51 12.50
N GLU A 531 -19.13 -20.53 11.68
CA GLU A 531 -19.51 -19.18 12.15
C GLU A 531 -21.02 -18.96 12.25
N ASN A 532 -21.83 -19.93 11.79
CA ASN A 532 -23.29 -19.97 11.86
C ASN A 532 -23.95 -18.82 11.08
N SER A 533 -23.45 -18.53 9.87
CA SER A 533 -23.96 -17.48 8.99
C SER A 533 -25.38 -17.75 8.49
N ILE A 534 -25.79 -19.02 8.38
CA ILE A 534 -27.18 -19.41 8.07
C ILE A 534 -28.14 -19.31 9.27
N LYS A 535 -27.65 -18.94 10.47
CA LYS A 535 -28.42 -18.76 11.70
C LYS A 535 -29.29 -19.97 12.06
N SER A 536 -28.66 -21.16 12.12
CA SER A 536 -29.32 -22.41 12.48
C SER A 536 -28.49 -23.23 13.46
N ASP A 537 -29.10 -23.59 14.59
CA ASP A 537 -28.44 -24.39 15.65
C ASP A 537 -28.34 -25.88 15.29
N LYS A 538 -29.18 -26.34 14.36
CA LYS A 538 -29.15 -27.72 13.84
C LYS A 538 -28.34 -27.74 12.57
N PHE A 539 -27.12 -28.25 12.66
CA PHE A 539 -26.22 -28.34 11.51
C PHE A 539 -25.50 -29.67 11.47
N TYR A 540 -25.46 -30.29 10.31
CA TYR A 540 -24.62 -31.45 10.06
C TYR A 540 -24.24 -31.49 8.58
N ARG A 541 -22.94 -31.49 8.31
CA ARG A 541 -22.39 -31.68 6.96
C ARG A 541 -21.13 -32.52 7.01
N ILE A 542 -20.97 -33.37 6.01
CA ILE A 542 -19.78 -34.16 5.77
C ILE A 542 -19.05 -33.54 4.57
N TYR A 543 -17.73 -33.53 4.62
CA TYR A 543 -16.87 -32.97 3.59
C TYR A 543 -15.83 -33.97 3.13
N ASN A 544 -15.64 -34.08 1.81
CA ASN A 544 -14.55 -34.78 1.16
C ASN A 544 -13.33 -33.86 1.08
N LEU A 545 -12.18 -34.36 1.56
CA LEU A 545 -10.92 -33.63 1.61
C LEU A 545 -9.99 -34.07 0.48
N LYS A 546 -9.38 -33.09 -0.19
CA LYS A 546 -8.36 -33.31 -1.21
C LYS A 546 -7.24 -32.30 -1.06
N THR A 547 -6.00 -32.71 -1.30
CA THR A 547 -4.86 -31.82 -1.44
C THR A 547 -4.34 -31.84 -2.87
N ASP A 548 -3.79 -30.72 -3.33
CA ASP A 548 -3.13 -30.57 -4.64
C ASP A 548 -1.62 -30.86 -4.60
N ALA A 549 -1.05 -31.05 -3.41
CA ALA A 549 0.37 -31.28 -3.22
C ALA A 549 0.70 -32.74 -2.87
N ASP A 550 1.81 -33.26 -3.39
CA ASP A 550 2.29 -34.61 -3.08
C ASP A 550 3.19 -34.66 -1.84
N TRP A 551 3.74 -33.52 -1.41
CA TRP A 551 4.56 -33.38 -0.21
C TRP A 551 3.74 -33.33 1.08
N LEU A 552 2.42 -33.11 1.01
CA LEU A 552 1.56 -33.03 2.19
C LEU A 552 0.53 -34.17 2.18
N LYS A 553 0.56 -35.03 3.21
CA LYS A 553 -0.37 -36.16 3.33
C LYS A 553 -1.54 -35.81 4.22
N LEU A 554 -2.75 -36.07 3.73
CA LEU A 554 -3.98 -36.04 4.53
C LEU A 554 -4.09 -37.32 5.36
N ILE A 555 -4.19 -37.21 6.68
CA ILE A 555 -4.41 -38.37 7.57
C ILE A 555 -5.84 -38.90 7.44
N GLN A 556 -6.80 -38.00 7.21
CA GLN A 556 -8.20 -38.33 6.95
C GLN A 556 -8.65 -37.77 5.59
N ARG A 557 -9.49 -38.53 4.87
CA ARG A 557 -10.07 -38.14 3.57
C ARG A 557 -11.45 -37.51 3.67
N LYS A 558 -12.09 -37.60 4.83
CA LYS A 558 -13.36 -36.95 5.13
C LYS A 558 -13.27 -36.26 6.49
N THR A 559 -14.06 -35.22 6.66
CA THR A 559 -14.34 -34.60 7.96
C THR A 559 -15.80 -34.20 8.02
N TYR A 560 -16.30 -33.84 9.20
CA TYR A 560 -17.68 -33.38 9.36
C TYR A 560 -17.74 -32.29 10.43
N ILE A 561 -18.76 -31.44 10.33
CA ILE A 561 -19.07 -30.46 11.37
C ILE A 561 -20.50 -30.73 11.84
N ARG A 562 -20.68 -30.81 13.16
CA ARG A 562 -21.98 -30.99 13.81
C ARG A 562 -22.24 -29.80 14.74
N ASN A 563 -23.30 -29.06 14.46
CA ASN A 563 -23.64 -27.82 15.14
C ASN A 563 -22.41 -26.90 15.18
N ASP A 564 -21.99 -26.46 16.35
CA ASP A 564 -20.84 -25.57 16.55
C ASP A 564 -19.57 -26.29 17.01
N GLN A 565 -19.56 -27.63 16.96
CA GLN A 565 -18.36 -28.40 17.29
C GLN A 565 -17.28 -28.18 16.22
N PRO A 566 -16.08 -27.68 16.59
CA PRO A 566 -15.00 -27.52 15.63
C PRO A 566 -14.58 -28.86 15.03
N ALA A 567 -14.26 -28.85 13.74
CA ALA A 567 -13.64 -29.98 13.07
C ALA A 567 -12.12 -29.85 13.10
N THR A 568 -11.43 -31.00 13.12
CA THR A 568 -9.97 -31.05 13.01
C THR A 568 -9.58 -31.78 11.73
N VAL A 569 -8.66 -31.19 10.96
CA VAL A 569 -8.06 -31.80 9.77
C VAL A 569 -6.57 -31.94 10.01
N ASN A 570 -6.11 -33.17 10.21
CA ASN A 570 -4.70 -33.47 10.43
C ASN A 570 -3.95 -33.71 9.10
N VAL A 571 -2.76 -33.14 9.00
CA VAL A 571 -1.85 -33.26 7.85
C VAL A 571 -0.45 -33.65 8.32
N LYS A 572 0.29 -34.38 7.48
CA LYS A 572 1.65 -34.83 7.75
C LYS A 572 2.56 -34.50 6.56
N PRO A 573 3.61 -33.67 6.73
CA PRO A 573 4.59 -33.43 5.67
C PRO A 573 5.38 -34.71 5.32
N ASP A 574 5.62 -34.95 4.04
CA ASP A 574 6.48 -36.00 3.55
C ASP A 574 7.89 -35.44 3.31
N LYS A 575 8.77 -35.62 4.29
CA LYS A 575 10.15 -35.12 4.23
C LYS A 575 10.92 -35.65 3.00
N SER A 576 10.57 -36.82 2.46
CA SER A 576 11.22 -37.37 1.27
C SER A 576 10.97 -36.52 0.01
N LYS A 577 9.93 -35.68 0.02
CA LYS A 577 9.55 -34.75 -1.04
C LYS A 577 10.06 -33.32 -0.82
N LEU A 578 10.46 -32.98 0.41
CA LEU A 578 10.96 -31.66 0.82
C LEU A 578 12.50 -31.60 0.79
N LYS A 579 13.11 -32.01 -0.32
CA LYS A 579 14.58 -32.14 -0.43
C LYS A 579 15.26 -30.89 -1.00
N THR A 580 14.58 -30.18 -1.89
CA THR A 580 15.14 -28.99 -2.56
C THR A 580 14.83 -27.76 -1.73
N PRO A 581 15.80 -26.90 -1.40
CA PRO A 581 15.52 -25.62 -0.79
C PRO A 581 14.56 -24.79 -1.64
N GLY A 582 13.55 -24.20 -1.02
CA GLY A 582 12.50 -23.46 -1.71
C GLY A 582 11.20 -23.36 -0.92
N LEU A 583 10.21 -22.75 -1.56
CA LEU A 583 8.85 -22.57 -1.07
C LEU A 583 7.98 -23.76 -1.50
N TYR A 584 7.31 -24.38 -0.54
CA TYR A 584 6.34 -25.45 -0.78
C TYR A 584 4.98 -24.99 -0.28
N THR A 585 4.00 -24.97 -1.18
CA THR A 585 2.61 -24.65 -0.85
C THR A 585 1.72 -25.87 -1.13
N ALA A 586 0.65 -25.99 -0.36
CA ALA A 586 -0.36 -27.02 -0.52
C ALA A 586 -1.72 -26.43 -0.18
N LYS A 587 -2.66 -26.58 -1.11
CA LYS A 587 -4.08 -26.27 -0.90
C LYS A 587 -4.79 -27.55 -0.50
N ILE A 588 -5.57 -27.49 0.58
CA ILE A 588 -6.49 -28.55 0.98
C ILE A 588 -7.91 -28.03 0.79
N SER A 589 -8.63 -28.62 -0.15
CA SER A 589 -10.04 -28.29 -0.43
C SER A 589 -10.97 -29.25 0.27
N ALA A 590 -12.01 -28.71 0.91
CA ALA A 590 -13.13 -29.45 1.47
C ALA A 590 -14.37 -29.22 0.60
N SER A 591 -14.92 -30.28 0.02
CA SER A 591 -16.16 -30.24 -0.78
C SER A 591 -17.27 -31.01 -0.09
N ARG A 592 -18.53 -30.56 -0.22
CA ARG A 592 -19.67 -31.28 0.39
C ARG A 592 -19.75 -32.71 -0.13
N ASP A 593 -19.93 -33.65 0.79
CA ASP A 593 -20.20 -35.05 0.48
C ASP A 593 -21.70 -35.25 0.20
N ASP A 594 -22.21 -34.51 -0.77
CA ASP A 594 -23.58 -34.60 -1.28
C ASP A 594 -23.59 -34.48 -2.81
N GLY A 595 -24.78 -34.57 -3.42
CA GLY A 595 -24.91 -34.49 -4.88
C GLY A 595 -24.49 -33.16 -5.51
N SER A 596 -24.26 -32.10 -4.72
CA SER A 596 -23.81 -30.79 -5.23
C SER A 596 -22.31 -30.76 -5.49
N GLY A 597 -21.52 -31.49 -4.69
CA GLY A 597 -20.06 -31.38 -4.69
C GLY A 597 -19.55 -29.95 -4.43
N PHE A 598 -20.35 -29.10 -3.78
CA PHE A 598 -20.03 -27.69 -3.58
C PHE A 598 -18.68 -27.55 -2.83
N PRO A 599 -17.69 -26.81 -3.36
CA PRO A 599 -16.47 -26.55 -2.62
C PRO A 599 -16.84 -25.69 -1.41
N GLU A 600 -16.63 -26.13 -0.17
CA GLU A 600 -17.14 -25.41 1.00
C GLU A 600 -16.07 -24.44 1.56
N PHE A 601 -14.96 -24.98 2.06
CA PHE A 601 -13.84 -24.20 2.61
C PHE A 601 -12.50 -24.79 2.19
N GLU A 602 -11.46 -24.00 2.38
CA GLU A 602 -10.09 -24.32 1.97
C GLU A 602 -9.12 -24.04 3.12
N MET A 603 -8.01 -24.76 3.12
CA MET A 603 -6.92 -24.58 4.05
C MET A 603 -5.63 -24.51 3.25
N ILE A 604 -4.71 -23.63 3.64
CA ILE A 604 -3.41 -23.49 2.99
C ILE A 604 -2.31 -23.91 3.97
N ALA A 605 -1.38 -24.73 3.48
CA ALA A 605 -0.14 -25.05 4.16
C ALA A 605 1.05 -24.55 3.35
N THR A 606 1.96 -23.86 4.03
CA THR A 606 3.18 -23.30 3.46
C THR A 606 4.36 -23.70 4.34
N VAL A 607 5.37 -24.31 3.74
CA VAL A 607 6.65 -24.58 4.39
C VAL A 607 7.81 -24.10 3.52
N VAL A 608 8.83 -23.52 4.15
CA VAL A 608 10.04 -23.06 3.48
C VAL A 608 11.22 -23.92 3.94
N ILE A 609 11.91 -24.53 2.97
CA ILE A 609 13.17 -25.24 3.20
C ILE A 609 14.30 -24.28 2.79
N PRO A 610 15.10 -23.72 3.72
CA PRO A 610 16.12 -22.74 3.37
C PRO A 610 17.43 -23.40 2.92
N TYR A 611 18.26 -22.63 2.22
CA TYR A 611 19.68 -22.91 2.00
C TYR A 611 20.45 -22.66 3.30
N GLU A 612 21.27 -23.62 3.71
CA GLU A 612 22.05 -23.57 4.96
C GLU A 612 23.52 -23.27 4.72
N PHE A 613 24.05 -22.27 5.41
CA PHE A 613 25.44 -21.82 5.35
C PHE A 613 26.20 -22.35 6.57
N ASN A 614 27.28 -23.09 6.34
CA ASN A 614 28.03 -23.76 7.42
C ASN A 614 29.50 -23.96 7.04
N SER A 615 30.28 -24.56 7.94
CA SER A 615 31.72 -24.78 7.73
C SER A 615 32.05 -25.68 6.53
N LEU A 616 31.13 -26.54 6.07
CA LEU A 616 31.38 -27.40 4.90
C LEU A 616 31.34 -26.62 3.58
N ASN A 617 30.59 -25.53 3.53
CA ASN A 617 30.52 -24.63 2.38
C ASN A 617 31.22 -23.29 2.61
N ASN A 618 32.03 -23.20 3.68
CA ASN A 618 32.71 -21.97 4.10
C ASN A 618 31.76 -20.76 4.21
N TYR A 619 30.53 -21.02 4.65
CA TYR A 619 29.48 -20.01 4.80
C TYR A 619 29.23 -19.21 3.49
N LYS A 620 29.39 -19.88 2.35
CA LYS A 620 29.29 -19.28 1.01
C LYS A 620 28.57 -20.20 0.03
N MET A 621 27.74 -19.61 -0.82
CA MET A 621 27.10 -20.30 -1.95
C MET A 621 27.16 -19.46 -3.20
N LEU A 622 27.22 -20.14 -4.35
CA LEU A 622 27.23 -19.55 -5.68
C LEU A 622 26.29 -20.35 -6.58
N TRP A 623 25.24 -19.69 -7.05
CA TRP A 623 24.37 -20.18 -8.12
C TRP A 623 24.85 -19.58 -9.44
N LYS A 624 25.23 -20.44 -10.39
CA LYS A 624 25.79 -20.01 -11.68
C LYS A 624 24.80 -20.19 -12.82
N ASP A 625 24.81 -19.24 -13.75
CA ASP A 625 24.01 -19.25 -14.98
C ASP A 625 22.51 -19.50 -14.73
N GLU A 626 21.99 -18.98 -13.62
CA GLU A 626 20.57 -19.02 -13.29
C GLU A 626 19.78 -18.13 -14.24
N THR A 627 18.53 -18.50 -14.53
CA THR A 627 17.68 -17.76 -15.47
C THR A 627 16.39 -17.30 -14.81
N VAL A 628 15.97 -16.07 -15.11
CA VAL A 628 14.65 -15.53 -14.75
C VAL A 628 14.03 -14.87 -15.98
N ALA A 629 12.78 -15.24 -16.28
CA ALA A 629 12.05 -14.67 -17.42
C ALA A 629 11.59 -13.23 -17.12
N GLN A 630 11.35 -12.45 -18.18
CA GLN A 630 10.86 -11.07 -18.08
C GLN A 630 9.61 -10.97 -17.21
N GLY A 631 9.61 -10.09 -16.21
CA GLY A 631 8.53 -9.88 -15.25
C GLY A 631 8.32 -11.01 -14.24
N MET A 632 9.08 -12.11 -14.32
CA MET A 632 8.97 -13.25 -13.41
C MET A 632 9.97 -13.15 -12.26
N LEU A 633 9.76 -13.97 -11.23
CA LEU A 633 10.56 -13.96 -10.00
C LEU A 633 11.25 -15.30 -9.78
N LYS A 634 12.44 -15.27 -9.18
CA LYS A 634 13.11 -16.45 -8.64
C LYS A 634 13.55 -16.20 -7.20
N ARG A 635 13.09 -17.06 -6.28
CA ARG A 635 13.24 -16.89 -4.82
C ARG A 635 14.34 -17.80 -4.26
N TYR A 636 15.15 -17.25 -3.36
CA TYR A 636 16.19 -17.96 -2.62
C TYR A 636 15.99 -17.67 -1.13
N PHE A 637 15.63 -18.71 -0.37
CA PHE A 637 15.47 -18.60 1.08
C PHE A 637 16.78 -18.98 1.76
N VAL A 638 17.41 -18.05 2.46
CA VAL A 638 18.73 -18.22 3.08
C VAL A 638 18.59 -18.22 4.60
N LYS A 639 19.04 -19.31 5.24
CA LYS A 639 19.07 -19.39 6.70
C LYS A 639 20.29 -18.66 7.21
N ILE A 640 20.06 -17.67 8.08
CA ILE A 640 21.11 -16.89 8.70
C ILE A 640 21.92 -17.79 9.65
N PRO A 641 23.23 -18.01 9.40
CA PRO A 641 24.05 -18.89 10.24
C PRO A 641 24.32 -18.27 11.62
N ALA A 642 24.42 -19.11 12.65
CA ALA A 642 24.72 -18.62 14.01
C ALA A 642 26.08 -17.90 14.06
N GLY A 643 26.15 -16.79 14.81
CA GLY A 643 27.38 -15.99 14.99
C GLY A 643 27.76 -15.09 13.81
N GLN A 644 26.93 -15.00 12.77
CA GLN A 644 27.14 -14.04 11.67
C GLN A 644 26.87 -12.60 12.10
N ASN A 645 27.49 -11.66 11.41
CA ASN A 645 27.21 -10.24 11.57
C ASN A 645 27.19 -9.45 10.25
N SER A 646 27.56 -10.08 9.13
CA SER A 646 27.36 -9.50 7.81
C SER A 646 27.04 -10.55 6.77
N MET A 647 26.28 -10.13 5.77
CA MET A 647 25.96 -10.88 4.56
C MET A 647 26.36 -10.05 3.36
N LYS A 648 27.16 -10.65 2.48
CA LYS A 648 27.45 -10.12 1.15
C LYS A 648 26.54 -10.82 0.15
N ILE A 649 25.85 -10.04 -0.68
CA ILE A 649 25.12 -10.54 -1.84
C ILE A 649 25.77 -9.94 -3.07
N ALA A 650 26.15 -10.78 -4.02
CA ALA A 650 26.62 -10.33 -5.32
C ALA A 650 25.81 -10.95 -6.46
N LEU A 651 25.25 -10.09 -7.29
CA LEU A 651 24.61 -10.43 -8.54
C LEU A 651 25.60 -10.10 -9.66
N SER A 652 25.91 -11.06 -10.53
CA SER A 652 26.94 -10.85 -11.55
C SER A 652 26.67 -11.58 -12.85
N ARG A 653 27.42 -11.19 -13.88
CA ARG A 653 27.38 -11.78 -15.21
C ARG A 653 28.80 -11.85 -15.77
N ASP A 654 29.22 -13.04 -16.19
CA ASP A 654 30.50 -13.26 -16.87
C ASP A 654 30.36 -13.09 -18.39
N LYS A 655 31.21 -12.25 -18.99
CA LYS A 655 31.30 -11.96 -20.43
C LYS A 655 31.36 -13.21 -21.29
N LEU A 656 32.07 -14.25 -20.83
CA LEU A 656 32.35 -15.45 -21.60
C LEU A 656 31.10 -16.25 -21.99
N SER A 657 30.00 -16.16 -21.24
CA SER A 657 28.79 -16.91 -21.59
C SER A 657 27.88 -16.23 -22.62
N ARG A 658 28.12 -14.97 -23.04
CA ARG A 658 27.33 -14.24 -24.08
C ARG A 658 25.80 -14.27 -23.86
N LYS A 659 25.43 -14.34 -22.58
CA LYS A 659 24.10 -14.37 -21.93
C LYS A 659 23.55 -12.96 -21.71
N TYR A 660 22.38 -12.58 -22.23
CA TYR A 660 21.70 -11.35 -21.81
C TYR A 660 21.31 -11.37 -20.32
N SER A 661 21.37 -10.22 -19.66
CA SER A 661 20.88 -10.02 -18.30
C SER A 661 20.33 -8.62 -18.09
N ARG A 662 19.13 -8.52 -17.54
CA ARG A 662 18.53 -7.31 -16.98
C ARG A 662 17.67 -7.71 -15.79
N CYS A 663 18.28 -7.79 -14.62
CA CYS A 663 17.64 -8.24 -13.38
C CYS A 663 18.14 -7.44 -12.19
N ARG A 664 17.43 -7.49 -11.07
CA ARG A 664 17.88 -7.03 -9.76
C ARG A 664 17.43 -8.02 -8.71
N TYR A 665 17.93 -7.87 -7.49
CA TYR A 665 17.39 -8.62 -6.36
C TYR A 665 16.77 -7.71 -5.31
N PHE A 666 15.82 -8.27 -4.59
CA PHE A 666 15.20 -7.71 -3.39
C PHE A 666 15.61 -8.58 -2.21
N LEU A 667 15.96 -7.96 -1.09
CA LEU A 667 16.27 -8.66 0.15
C LEU A 667 15.14 -8.42 1.16
N HIS A 668 14.58 -9.48 1.73
CA HIS A 668 13.59 -9.42 2.79
C HIS A 668 14.08 -10.17 4.02
N ASN A 669 13.76 -9.65 5.20
CA ASN A 669 14.14 -10.24 6.47
C ASN A 669 13.24 -11.44 6.86
N ASN A 670 13.43 -11.97 8.06
CA ASN A 670 12.66 -13.10 8.58
C ASN A 670 11.16 -12.81 8.77
N ASP A 671 10.76 -11.55 8.91
CA ASP A 671 9.36 -11.15 9.00
C ASP A 671 8.73 -10.89 7.62
N GLY A 672 9.48 -11.04 6.52
CA GLY A 672 8.99 -10.74 5.17
C GLY A 672 9.13 -9.29 4.75
N ILE A 673 9.67 -8.44 5.63
CA ILE A 673 9.84 -7.00 5.40
C ILE A 673 11.06 -6.76 4.50
N GLN A 674 10.90 -5.94 3.47
CA GLN A 674 11.99 -5.55 2.57
C GLN A 674 13.07 -4.77 3.34
N VAL A 675 14.30 -5.24 3.24
CA VAL A 675 15.51 -4.59 3.79
C VAL A 675 16.15 -3.69 2.74
N ASP A 676 16.25 -4.17 1.50
CA ASP A 676 16.95 -3.45 0.43
C ASP A 676 16.57 -3.96 -0.97
N ILE A 677 16.86 -3.13 -1.98
CA ILE A 677 16.74 -3.44 -3.40
C ILE A 677 18.06 -3.11 -4.12
N SER A 678 18.58 -4.07 -4.88
CA SER A 678 19.82 -3.85 -5.61
C SER A 678 19.63 -2.92 -6.82
N ARG A 679 20.71 -2.27 -7.25
CA ARG A 679 20.79 -1.72 -8.61
C ARG A 679 20.47 -2.80 -9.64
N VAL A 680 19.89 -2.39 -10.77
CA VAL A 680 19.67 -3.28 -11.92
C VAL A 680 21.02 -3.71 -12.50
N LEU A 681 21.28 -5.01 -12.51
CA LEU A 681 22.33 -5.67 -13.26
C LEU A 681 21.91 -5.70 -14.73
N TYR A 682 22.56 -4.89 -15.57
CA TYR A 682 22.33 -4.87 -17.01
C TYR A 682 23.60 -5.25 -17.76
N SER A 683 23.57 -6.37 -18.48
CA SER A 683 24.66 -6.78 -19.35
C SER A 683 24.15 -7.52 -20.58
N VAL A 684 24.74 -7.19 -21.73
CA VAL A 684 24.53 -7.92 -22.99
C VAL A 684 25.73 -8.83 -23.23
N ASN A 685 26.94 -8.26 -23.28
CA ASN A 685 28.18 -8.95 -23.67
C ASN A 685 29.38 -8.65 -22.75
N ASN A 686 29.17 -7.99 -21.61
CA ASN A 686 30.25 -7.53 -20.74
C ASN A 686 30.19 -8.20 -19.37
N ASP A 687 31.31 -8.17 -18.65
CA ASP A 687 31.28 -8.47 -17.23
C ASP A 687 30.51 -7.34 -16.53
N GLU A 688 29.57 -7.70 -15.66
CA GLU A 688 28.87 -6.74 -14.80
C GLU A 688 28.70 -7.38 -13.41
N ARG A 689 28.84 -6.58 -12.36
CA ARG A 689 28.66 -7.03 -10.97
C ARG A 689 27.98 -5.94 -10.14
N VAL A 690 26.97 -6.34 -9.39
CA VAL A 690 26.34 -5.58 -8.32
C VAL A 690 26.64 -6.33 -7.02
N GLU A 691 27.25 -5.66 -6.06
CA GLU A 691 27.66 -6.26 -4.79
C GLU A 691 27.27 -5.33 -3.64
N ASN A 692 26.53 -5.86 -2.67
CA ASN A 692 26.13 -5.12 -1.47
C ASN A 692 26.45 -5.94 -0.21
N TYR A 693 26.66 -5.21 0.88
CA TYR A 693 26.94 -5.75 2.20
C TYR A 693 25.84 -5.31 3.17
N TYR A 694 25.28 -6.26 3.89
CA TYR A 694 24.22 -6.08 4.87
C TYR A 694 24.75 -6.39 6.26
N PHE A 695 24.34 -5.59 7.24
CA PHE A 695 24.79 -5.65 8.64
C PHE A 695 23.59 -5.77 9.57
N ASP A 696 23.84 -6.06 10.85
CA ASP A 696 22.81 -6.13 11.91
C ASP A 696 21.65 -7.09 11.61
N LEU A 697 22.00 -8.19 10.94
CA LEU A 697 21.06 -9.21 10.49
C LEU A 697 20.48 -9.98 11.67
N THR A 698 19.16 -10.03 11.75
CA THR A 698 18.42 -10.81 12.75
C THR A 698 18.45 -12.32 12.44
N PRO A 699 18.41 -13.20 13.45
CA PRO A 699 18.28 -14.65 13.23
C PRO A 699 16.99 -15.00 12.47
N GLY A 700 17.06 -15.99 11.58
CA GLY A 700 15.90 -16.51 10.86
C GLY A 700 16.19 -16.87 9.40
N VAL A 701 15.15 -16.87 8.58
CA VAL A 701 15.23 -17.16 7.14
C VAL A 701 14.92 -15.91 6.33
N TYR A 702 15.94 -15.38 5.67
CA TYR A 702 15.84 -14.24 4.78
C TYR A 702 15.44 -14.71 3.38
N GLU A 703 14.79 -13.84 2.63
CA GLU A 703 14.35 -14.11 1.28
C GLU A 703 15.04 -13.16 0.30
N ILE A 704 15.80 -13.73 -0.64
CA ILE A 704 16.35 -13.01 -1.78
C ILE A 704 15.47 -13.32 -2.99
N VAL A 705 14.84 -12.31 -3.57
CA VAL A 705 14.01 -12.46 -4.77
C VAL A 705 14.72 -11.78 -5.93
N VAL A 706 15.10 -12.53 -6.96
CA VAL A 706 15.62 -11.97 -8.21
C VAL A 706 14.47 -11.79 -9.19
N ASP A 707 14.26 -10.57 -9.69
CA ASP A 707 13.28 -10.31 -10.75
C ASP A 707 13.94 -10.32 -12.13
N GLY A 708 13.24 -10.88 -13.11
CA GLY A 708 13.51 -10.53 -14.50
C GLY A 708 12.88 -9.17 -14.73
N PHE A 709 13.70 -8.14 -14.95
CA PHE A 709 13.18 -6.77 -15.04
C PHE A 709 12.13 -6.71 -16.15
N PHE A 710 10.98 -6.07 -15.90
CA PHE A 710 9.86 -6.14 -16.85
C PHE A 710 10.20 -5.52 -18.22
N LEU A 711 11.16 -4.60 -18.30
CA LEU A 711 11.69 -4.05 -19.57
C LEU A 711 12.83 -4.90 -20.18
N ALA A 712 13.02 -6.14 -19.73
CA ALA A 712 14.03 -7.03 -20.28
C ALA A 712 13.60 -7.53 -21.67
N SER A 713 14.46 -7.45 -22.69
CA SER A 713 14.13 -7.94 -24.03
C SER A 713 14.15 -9.46 -24.17
N GLU A 714 14.86 -10.15 -23.26
CA GLU A 714 15.03 -11.60 -23.25
C GLU A 714 15.10 -12.09 -21.79
N PRO A 715 14.93 -13.42 -21.54
CA PRO A 715 15.20 -13.99 -20.22
C PRO A 715 16.60 -13.62 -19.71
N SER A 716 16.67 -13.16 -18.46
CA SER A 716 17.91 -12.70 -17.84
C SER A 716 18.68 -13.87 -17.24
N THR A 717 19.94 -14.03 -17.63
CA THR A 717 20.86 -15.01 -17.04
C THR A 717 21.82 -14.34 -16.06
N TYR A 718 21.98 -14.87 -14.86
CA TYR A 718 22.78 -14.26 -13.81
C TYR A 718 23.49 -15.30 -12.94
N ASN A 719 24.55 -14.85 -12.27
CA ASN A 719 25.20 -15.55 -11.17
C ASN A 719 24.79 -14.86 -9.86
N LEU A 720 24.39 -15.62 -8.84
CA LEU A 720 24.10 -15.10 -7.50
C LEU A 720 25.09 -15.72 -6.51
N GLU A 721 25.79 -14.87 -5.77
CA GLU A 721 26.72 -15.26 -4.71
C GLU A 721 26.20 -14.71 -3.37
N VAL A 722 26.14 -15.56 -2.35
CA VAL A 722 25.86 -15.16 -0.98
C VAL A 722 26.99 -15.66 -0.09
N GLU A 723 27.54 -14.78 0.74
CA GLU A 723 28.63 -15.09 1.67
C GLU A 723 28.36 -14.41 3.01
N PHE A 724 28.52 -15.15 4.11
CA PHE A 724 28.45 -14.58 5.45
C PHE A 724 29.84 -14.35 6.04
N SER A 725 29.97 -13.34 6.89
CA SER A 725 31.15 -13.15 7.75
C SER A 725 30.75 -13.05 9.22
N SER A 726 31.74 -13.24 10.09
CA SER A 726 31.58 -13.16 11.54
C SER A 726 32.69 -12.29 12.15
N ILE A 727 32.30 -11.14 12.69
CA ILE A 727 33.12 -10.23 13.51
C ILE A 727 32.28 -9.81 14.73
N SER A 728 32.08 -10.73 15.66
CA SER A 728 31.23 -10.50 16.82
C SER A 728 31.98 -9.75 17.92
N ARG A 729 31.33 -8.70 18.44
CA ARG A 729 31.80 -7.96 19.61
C ARG A 729 31.39 -8.70 20.90
N ILE A 730 32.32 -8.89 21.84
CA ILE A 730 32.04 -9.63 23.08
C ILE A 730 31.25 -8.79 24.08
N LYS A 731 31.60 -7.49 24.22
CA LYS A 731 30.95 -6.54 25.14
C LYS A 731 30.39 -5.38 24.37
N THR A 732 29.11 -5.05 24.56
CA THR A 732 28.39 -4.00 23.81
C THR A 732 28.40 -2.62 24.47
N GLU A 733 29.10 -2.47 25.60
CA GLU A 733 29.16 -1.21 26.36
C GLU A 733 29.67 -0.03 25.51
N SER A 734 29.20 1.18 25.81
CA SER A 734 29.74 2.39 25.17
C SER A 734 31.23 2.57 25.51
N LEU A 735 31.99 3.07 24.54
CA LEU A 735 33.39 3.41 24.73
C LEU A 735 33.52 4.67 25.61
N THR A 736 34.45 4.65 26.55
CA THR A 736 34.82 5.82 27.36
C THR A 736 36.30 6.09 27.20
N LYS A 737 36.79 7.22 27.74
CA LYS A 737 38.23 7.50 27.76
C LYS A 737 39.02 6.41 28.50
N ASP A 738 38.43 5.84 29.55
CA ASP A 738 39.04 4.81 30.38
C ASP A 738 38.81 3.38 29.84
N ASN A 739 37.80 3.19 28.97
CA ASN A 739 37.46 1.93 28.33
C ASN A 739 37.32 2.12 26.80
N SER A 740 38.47 2.16 26.14
CA SER A 740 38.62 2.45 24.70
C SER A 740 38.91 1.20 23.85
N SER A 741 38.82 0.01 24.42
CA SER A 741 39.13 -1.25 23.75
C SER A 741 37.88 -2.06 23.39
N ILE A 742 37.89 -2.69 22.23
CA ILE A 742 36.82 -3.60 21.77
C ILE A 742 37.41 -4.99 21.53
N ASP A 743 36.85 -5.98 22.22
CA ASP A 743 37.14 -7.39 21.98
C ASP A 743 36.25 -7.96 20.87
N LEU A 744 36.88 -8.55 19.86
CA LEU A 744 36.27 -9.13 18.68
C LEU A 744 36.59 -10.61 18.58
N VAL A 745 35.63 -11.40 18.11
CA VAL A 745 35.79 -12.82 17.78
C VAL A 745 35.22 -13.08 16.39
N ASN A 746 35.94 -13.88 15.61
CA ASN A 746 35.44 -14.48 14.39
C ASN A 746 35.02 -15.93 14.70
N TYR A 747 33.71 -16.21 14.64
CA TYR A 747 33.17 -17.55 14.91
C TYR A 747 33.25 -18.49 13.71
N PHE A 748 33.67 -18.01 12.54
CA PHE A 748 33.73 -18.82 11.31
C PHE A 748 35.09 -19.48 11.14
N ASN A 749 35.15 -20.49 10.28
CA ASN A 749 36.31 -21.37 10.09
C ASN A 749 37.43 -20.78 9.22
N GLU A 750 37.23 -19.60 8.63
CA GLU A 750 38.24 -18.93 7.80
C GLU A 750 38.91 -17.77 8.54
N THR A 751 40.20 -17.58 8.29
CA THR A 751 40.95 -16.41 8.78
C THR A 751 40.69 -15.23 7.84
N LYS A 752 40.31 -14.07 8.40
CA LYS A 752 40.14 -12.84 7.62
C LYS A 752 41.02 -11.71 8.17
N THR A 753 41.57 -10.91 7.26
CA THR A 753 42.40 -9.74 7.57
C THR A 753 41.71 -8.49 7.06
N TYR A 754 41.68 -7.44 7.88
CA TYR A 754 41.03 -6.17 7.57
C TYR A 754 41.96 -5.00 7.83
N ASN A 755 41.89 -3.98 6.99
CA ASN A 755 42.34 -2.64 7.30
C ASN A 755 41.27 -1.95 8.16
N LEU A 756 41.71 -1.22 9.19
CA LEU A 756 40.84 -0.56 10.15
C LEU A 756 40.83 0.95 9.92
N SER A 757 39.64 1.53 9.92
CA SER A 757 39.42 2.98 10.04
C SER A 757 38.17 3.21 10.88
N GLY A 758 38.01 4.38 11.47
CA GLY A 758 36.78 4.70 12.20
C GLY A 758 36.48 6.18 12.14
N GLU A 759 35.22 6.53 12.34
CA GLU A 759 34.73 7.90 12.32
C GLU A 759 33.71 8.10 13.44
N LEU A 760 33.81 9.25 14.11
CA LEU A 760 32.76 9.80 14.94
C LEU A 760 31.89 10.69 14.06
N LEU A 761 30.59 10.40 14.02
CA LEU A 761 29.64 11.03 13.10
C LEU A 761 28.85 12.16 13.77
N GLY A 762 28.56 12.04 15.06
CA GLY A 762 27.85 13.07 15.81
C GLY A 762 27.30 12.60 17.14
N LEU A 763 26.14 13.16 17.52
CA LEU A 763 25.43 12.86 18.76
C LEU A 763 24.14 12.08 18.49
N GLU A 764 23.87 11.10 19.33
CA GLU A 764 22.66 10.29 19.32
C GLU A 764 21.93 10.47 20.66
N LYS A 765 20.60 10.53 20.57
CA LYS A 765 19.72 10.53 21.73
C LYS A 765 18.54 9.60 21.45
N GLU A 766 18.32 8.65 22.35
CA GLU A 766 17.16 7.77 22.30
C GLU A 766 16.19 8.13 23.42
N TYR A 767 14.90 8.17 23.09
CA TYR A 767 13.83 8.36 24.07
C TYR A 767 12.55 7.71 23.57
N SER A 768 11.54 7.63 24.45
CA SER A 768 10.22 7.14 24.06
C SER A 768 9.14 8.16 24.29
N LEU A 769 8.20 8.24 23.36
CA LEU A 769 7.02 9.07 23.42
C LEU A 769 5.76 8.19 23.48
N THR A 770 4.70 8.72 24.06
CA THR A 770 3.35 8.13 23.92
C THR A 770 2.53 9.05 23.04
N VAL A 771 1.90 8.47 22.03
CA VAL A 771 0.96 9.17 21.15
C VAL A 771 -0.43 8.59 21.30
N ASP A 772 -1.46 9.41 21.10
CA ASP A 772 -2.86 9.01 21.24
C ASP A 772 -3.71 9.58 20.09
N GLY A 773 -4.99 9.20 20.06
CA GLY A 773 -5.92 9.61 19.01
C GLY A 773 -6.44 11.05 19.12
N LYS A 774 -5.81 11.95 19.89
CA LYS A 774 -6.27 13.34 20.06
C LYS A 774 -5.79 14.31 18.97
N GLY A 775 -4.91 13.86 18.06
CA GLY A 775 -4.43 14.67 16.93
C GLY A 775 -2.93 14.55 16.72
N THR A 776 -2.38 15.50 15.97
CA THR A 776 -0.96 15.60 15.67
C THR A 776 -0.16 16.16 16.86
N LEU A 777 1.09 15.73 17.02
CA LEU A 777 2.00 16.22 18.06
C LEU A 777 3.13 17.03 17.44
N LYS A 778 3.40 18.22 17.96
CA LYS A 778 4.42 19.14 17.44
C LYS A 778 5.54 19.34 18.46
N PHE A 779 6.78 19.08 18.04
CA PHE A 779 7.98 19.19 18.84
C PHE A 779 8.93 20.22 18.20
N PRO A 780 8.98 21.47 18.71
CA PRO A 780 9.91 22.46 18.20
C PRO A 780 11.35 22.07 18.55
N PHE A 781 12.26 22.30 17.60
CA PHE A 781 13.71 22.13 17.80
C PHE A 781 14.49 23.18 17.01
N ILE A 782 15.76 23.36 17.38
CA ILE A 782 16.66 24.32 16.75
C ILE A 782 17.88 23.56 16.27
N LEU A 783 18.33 23.87 15.05
CA LEU A 783 19.67 23.53 14.58
C LEU A 783 20.57 24.75 14.75
N VAL A 784 21.76 24.57 15.29
CA VAL A 784 22.74 25.65 15.51
C VAL A 784 24.07 25.35 14.82
N LYS A 785 24.87 26.40 14.61
CA LYS A 785 26.23 26.29 14.07
C LYS A 785 27.04 25.22 14.81
N GLY A 786 27.59 24.27 14.05
CA GLY A 786 28.29 23.09 14.58
C GLY A 786 27.48 21.80 14.46
N GLU A 787 26.19 21.90 14.14
CA GLU A 787 25.31 20.78 13.78
C GLU A 787 25.01 20.88 12.28
N LYS A 788 25.40 19.88 11.49
CA LYS A 788 25.15 19.86 10.05
C LYS A 788 23.69 19.58 9.74
N SER A 789 23.17 18.53 10.37
CA SER A 789 21.84 18.03 10.12
C SER A 789 21.33 17.25 11.31
N LYS A 790 20.01 17.16 11.40
CA LYS A 790 19.30 16.36 12.40
C LYS A 790 18.36 15.40 11.70
N GLU A 791 18.37 14.16 12.15
CA GLU A 791 17.59 13.05 11.62
C GLU A 791 16.80 12.39 12.76
N PHE A 792 15.55 12.03 12.49
CA PHE A 792 14.68 11.31 13.41
C PHE A 792 14.27 9.97 12.81
N ASN A 793 14.51 8.91 13.58
CA ASN A 793 14.11 7.54 13.31
C ASN A 793 13.01 7.13 14.31
N PHE A 794 11.96 6.47 13.81
CA PHE A 794 10.83 6.04 14.64
C PHE A 794 10.67 4.53 14.60
N THR A 795 10.42 3.93 15.76
CA THR A 795 10.11 2.50 15.87
C THR A 795 8.95 2.26 16.82
N LEU A 796 8.01 1.42 16.42
CA LEU A 796 6.94 0.89 17.26
C LEU A 796 7.17 -0.60 17.58
N THR A 797 6.49 -1.08 18.62
CA THR A 797 6.30 -2.51 18.82
C THR A 797 5.30 -3.05 17.78
N LYS A 798 5.31 -4.37 17.51
CA LYS A 798 4.31 -4.99 16.61
C LYS A 798 2.89 -4.72 17.10
N ASP A 799 2.65 -4.84 18.41
CA ASP A 799 1.34 -4.61 19.03
C ASP A 799 0.88 -3.16 18.93
N ASP A 800 1.79 -2.19 19.09
CA ASP A 800 1.45 -0.78 18.94
C ASP A 800 1.19 -0.39 17.48
N PHE A 801 1.96 -0.93 16.54
CA PHE A 801 1.75 -0.71 15.11
C PHE A 801 0.39 -1.26 14.65
N ASN A 802 -0.06 -2.40 15.20
CA ASN A 802 -1.38 -2.97 14.90
C ASN A 802 -2.59 -2.11 15.33
N LYS A 803 -2.37 -1.06 16.13
CA LYS A 803 -3.44 -0.14 16.57
C LYS A 803 -3.68 1.02 15.59
N VAL A 804 -2.70 1.31 14.74
CA VAL A 804 -2.75 2.42 13.79
C VAL A 804 -3.16 1.93 12.40
N THR A 805 -3.79 2.81 11.63
CA THR A 805 -4.01 2.64 10.20
C THR A 805 -2.88 3.26 9.37
N ASP A 806 -2.21 4.26 9.94
CA ASP A 806 -1.08 4.96 9.36
C ASP A 806 -0.27 5.65 10.47
N PHE A 807 1.01 5.87 10.22
CA PHE A 807 1.88 6.66 11.07
C PHE A 807 2.81 7.49 10.20
N SER A 808 2.48 8.76 10.01
CA SER A 808 3.28 9.70 9.23
C SER A 808 3.91 10.78 10.10
N PHE A 809 4.93 11.43 9.57
CA PHE A 809 5.69 12.46 10.27
C PHE A 809 6.41 13.39 9.29
N GLN A 810 6.62 14.63 9.72
CA GLN A 810 7.25 15.65 8.89
C GLN A 810 8.02 16.69 9.72
N ILE A 811 8.97 17.37 9.08
CA ILE A 811 9.67 18.52 9.65
C ILE A 811 9.15 19.76 8.95
N LEU A 812 8.61 20.70 9.72
CA LEU A 812 8.13 22.00 9.25
C LEU A 812 9.18 23.09 9.51
N ASP A 813 9.30 24.04 8.59
CA ASP A 813 10.06 25.27 8.81
C ASP A 813 9.24 26.32 9.59
N SER A 814 9.81 27.52 9.78
CA SER A 814 9.17 28.61 10.51
C SER A 814 7.90 29.18 9.85
N THR A 815 7.65 28.86 8.57
CA THR A 815 6.44 29.25 7.83
C THR A 815 5.33 28.20 7.93
N GLY A 816 5.63 27.02 8.49
CA GLY A 816 4.71 25.88 8.53
C GLY A 816 4.77 24.98 7.29
N LYS A 817 5.69 25.27 6.35
CA LYS A 817 5.93 24.43 5.18
C LYS A 817 6.79 23.23 5.56
N ALA A 818 6.38 22.05 5.11
CA ALA A 818 7.12 20.81 5.30
C ALA A 818 8.36 20.80 4.41
N VAL A 819 9.53 20.64 5.03
CA VAL A 819 10.83 20.52 4.36
C VAL A 819 11.33 19.07 4.30
N SER A 820 10.72 18.19 5.09
CA SER A 820 10.99 16.75 5.11
C SER A 820 9.71 16.00 5.48
N LYS A 821 9.37 14.93 4.77
CA LYS A 821 8.12 14.17 4.93
C LYS A 821 8.39 12.69 4.78
N ASN A 822 7.84 11.86 5.67
CA ASN A 822 7.90 10.41 5.53
C ASN A 822 6.78 9.72 6.33
N ALA A 823 6.63 8.40 6.15
CA ALA A 823 5.69 7.59 6.89
C ALA A 823 6.25 6.18 7.13
N LEU A 824 5.59 5.44 8.02
CA LEU A 824 5.93 4.06 8.34
C LEU A 824 5.09 3.08 7.52
N SER A 825 5.72 2.34 6.59
CA SER A 825 5.07 1.18 5.95
C SER A 825 4.97 -0.03 6.88
N TYR A 826 5.91 -0.15 7.81
CA TYR A 826 6.00 -1.19 8.86
C TYR A 826 6.42 -0.52 10.16
N ARG A 827 6.58 -1.26 11.26
CA ARG A 827 6.90 -0.68 12.59
C ARG A 827 8.19 0.14 12.65
N SER A 828 9.03 0.07 11.62
CA SER A 828 10.27 0.83 11.43
C SER A 828 10.54 0.97 9.92
N GLY A 829 11.37 1.93 9.50
CA GLY A 829 11.83 2.03 8.10
C GLY A 829 11.60 3.37 7.40
N GLY A 830 11.15 4.40 8.12
CA GLY A 830 11.07 5.77 7.62
C GLY A 830 11.87 6.75 8.48
N THR A 831 12.49 7.74 7.85
CA THR A 831 13.27 8.80 8.51
C THR A 831 12.88 10.17 7.96
N VAL A 832 13.02 11.21 8.80
CA VAL A 832 12.98 12.61 8.35
C VAL A 832 14.24 13.29 8.82
N SER A 833 14.82 14.10 7.94
CA SER A 833 16.02 14.86 8.23
C SER A 833 15.95 16.27 7.68
N VAL A 834 16.66 17.19 8.33
CA VAL A 834 16.85 18.56 7.87
C VAL A 834 18.29 19.00 8.10
N GLU A 835 18.81 19.83 7.19
CA GLU A 835 20.15 20.41 7.30
C GLU A 835 20.07 21.87 7.78
N LEU A 836 21.11 22.34 8.48
CA LEU A 836 21.25 23.76 8.81
C LEU A 836 21.56 24.52 7.51
N PRO A 837 20.81 25.58 7.14
CA PRO A 837 21.12 26.38 5.97
C PRO A 837 22.52 27.01 6.07
N ASP A 838 23.32 26.93 4.99
CA ASP A 838 24.72 27.37 4.96
C ASP A 838 24.91 28.85 5.34
N ASP A 839 23.89 29.68 5.16
CA ASP A 839 23.88 31.12 5.42
C ASP A 839 23.43 31.49 6.85
N LYS A 840 23.08 30.51 7.68
CA LYS A 840 22.51 30.75 9.02
C LYS A 840 23.36 30.17 10.14
N ASP A 841 23.48 30.92 11.23
CA ASP A 841 24.06 30.41 12.49
C ASP A 841 23.03 29.57 13.29
N SER A 842 21.73 29.71 13.02
CA SER A 842 20.69 28.86 13.57
C SER A 842 19.40 28.85 12.72
N ALA A 843 18.61 27.79 12.85
CA ALA A 843 17.30 27.67 12.22
C ALA A 843 16.31 26.93 13.13
N ASN A 844 15.06 27.41 13.17
CA ASN A 844 13.97 26.81 13.94
C ASN A 844 13.15 25.88 13.06
N PHE A 845 12.81 24.71 13.59
CA PHE A 845 11.99 23.71 12.95
C PHE A 845 10.97 23.12 13.93
N VAL A 846 9.98 22.40 13.40
CA VAL A 846 9.02 21.63 14.18
C VAL A 846 8.94 20.22 13.63
N LEU A 847 9.25 19.22 14.45
CA LEU A 847 8.92 17.82 14.15
C LEU A 847 7.43 17.60 14.46
N GLU A 848 6.65 17.22 13.46
CA GLU A 848 5.24 16.88 13.59
C GLU A 848 5.04 15.37 13.44
N LEU A 849 4.44 14.74 14.44
CA LEU A 849 4.03 13.33 14.42
C LEU A 849 2.53 13.23 14.19
N ILE A 850 2.12 12.39 13.25
CA ILE A 850 0.75 12.27 12.75
C ILE A 850 0.30 10.80 12.87
N PRO A 851 -0.09 10.35 14.07
CA PRO A 851 -0.66 9.03 14.25
C PRO A 851 -2.10 8.98 13.73
N ALA A 852 -2.47 7.87 13.08
CA ALA A 852 -3.83 7.59 12.68
C ALA A 852 -4.33 6.33 13.38
N PHE A 853 -5.19 6.48 14.39
CA PHE A 853 -5.78 5.37 15.11
C PHE A 853 -7.17 5.01 14.59
N VAL A 854 -7.52 3.73 14.71
CA VAL A 854 -8.87 3.23 14.44
C VAL A 854 -9.91 3.84 15.38
N ASN A 855 -9.53 4.06 16.65
CA ASN A 855 -10.35 4.67 17.70
C ASN A 855 -9.54 5.72 18.46
N LYS A 856 -10.19 6.81 18.89
CA LYS A 856 -9.50 7.92 19.58
C LYS A 856 -8.94 7.57 20.96
N GLU A 857 -9.48 6.53 21.59
CA GLU A 857 -9.07 6.07 22.92
C GLU A 857 -7.77 5.25 22.89
N LEU A 858 -7.31 4.85 21.70
CA LEU A 858 -6.08 4.08 21.56
C LEU A 858 -4.85 4.98 21.74
N SER A 859 -3.76 4.34 22.16
CA SER A 859 -2.43 4.94 22.24
C SER A 859 -1.36 3.94 21.87
N ALA A 860 -0.21 4.48 21.45
CA ALA A 860 0.97 3.73 21.05
C ALA A 860 2.21 4.33 21.70
N LYS A 861 3.15 3.45 22.09
CA LYS A 861 4.48 3.87 22.50
C LYS A 861 5.40 3.87 21.27
N ILE A 862 6.15 4.95 21.12
CA ILE A 862 7.09 5.15 20.03
C ILE A 862 8.49 5.30 20.62
N PHE A 863 9.44 4.59 20.05
CA PHE A 863 10.86 4.79 20.29
C PHE A 863 11.40 5.74 19.22
N VAL A 864 12.03 6.82 19.67
CA VAL A 864 12.62 7.84 18.81
C VAL A 864 14.13 7.80 18.98
N GLN A 865 14.84 7.70 17.87
CA GLN A 865 16.29 7.85 17.81
C GLN A 865 16.57 9.15 17.03
N GLU A 866 17.10 10.13 17.74
CA GLU A 866 17.51 11.43 17.23
C GLU A 866 19.01 11.41 16.96
N LEU A 867 19.41 11.65 15.72
CA LEU A 867 20.80 11.73 15.28
C LEU A 867 21.12 13.17 14.87
N THR A 868 22.13 13.77 15.50
CA THR A 868 22.66 15.09 15.13
C THR A 868 24.06 14.92 14.55
N TYR A 869 24.22 15.18 13.26
CA TYR A 869 25.46 14.97 12.53
C TYR A 869 26.40 16.18 12.60
N LEU A 870 27.70 15.91 12.62
CA LEU A 870 28.73 16.93 12.53
C LEU A 870 28.90 17.44 11.08
N PRO A 871 29.31 18.72 10.89
CA PRO A 871 29.72 19.24 9.58
C PRO A 871 30.83 18.42 8.92
N THR A 872 31.73 17.89 9.73
CA THR A 872 32.80 17.00 9.28
C THR A 872 32.99 15.87 10.30
N PRO A 873 32.87 14.60 9.88
CA PRO A 873 33.16 13.47 10.75
C PRO A 873 34.58 13.54 11.34
N VAL A 874 34.72 13.22 12.63
CA VAL A 874 36.02 13.19 13.29
C VAL A 874 36.65 11.82 13.09
N GLN A 875 37.82 11.77 12.46
CA GLN A 875 38.54 10.53 12.21
C GLN A 875 39.06 9.93 13.51
N LEU A 876 38.83 8.62 13.68
CA LEU A 876 39.24 7.85 14.85
C LEU A 876 40.54 7.09 14.57
N GLU A 877 41.40 7.01 15.59
CA GLU A 877 42.56 6.14 15.52
C GLU A 877 42.17 4.74 16.03
N VAL A 878 41.96 3.81 15.09
CA VAL A 878 41.62 2.41 15.38
C VAL A 878 42.82 1.50 15.10
N LYS A 879 43.29 0.77 16.11
CA LYS A 879 44.50 -0.06 16.01
C LYS A 879 44.33 -1.44 16.66
N ASN A 880 44.99 -2.46 16.12
CA ASN A 880 45.23 -3.75 16.78
C ASN A 880 46.73 -3.88 17.04
N ALA A 881 47.15 -3.96 18.31
CA ALA A 881 48.56 -4.04 18.70
C ALA A 881 49.45 -3.00 17.97
N GLY A 882 48.98 -1.75 17.90
CA GLY A 882 49.68 -0.64 17.25
C GLY A 882 49.50 -0.52 15.72
N LYS A 883 48.90 -1.50 15.04
CA LYS A 883 48.72 -1.52 13.57
C LYS A 883 47.29 -1.14 13.17
N LYS A 884 47.12 -0.46 12.03
CA LYS A 884 45.79 -0.16 11.42
C LYS A 884 45.19 -1.35 10.67
N SER A 885 45.52 -2.57 11.10
CA SER A 885 45.07 -3.81 10.47
C SER A 885 44.87 -4.86 11.54
N VAL A 886 43.83 -5.69 11.41
CA VAL A 886 43.58 -6.83 12.31
C VAL A 886 43.45 -8.11 11.50
N THR A 887 44.00 -9.20 12.02
CA THR A 887 43.76 -10.55 11.48
C THR A 887 42.97 -11.34 12.52
N LEU A 888 41.76 -11.75 12.13
CA LEU A 888 40.80 -12.47 12.95
C LEU A 888 40.88 -13.95 12.64
N TYR A 889 41.51 -14.71 13.53
CA TYR A 889 41.57 -16.17 13.46
C TYR A 889 40.29 -16.78 14.06
N PRO A 890 39.84 -17.95 13.56
CA PRO A 890 38.67 -18.65 14.10
C PRO A 890 38.73 -18.81 15.61
N ASN A 891 37.65 -18.44 16.31
CA ASN A 891 37.45 -18.56 17.76
C ASN A 891 38.54 -17.92 18.64
N ASN A 892 39.34 -17.01 18.09
CA ASN A 892 40.37 -16.28 18.83
C ASN A 892 39.91 -14.84 19.11
N ILE A 893 40.00 -14.43 20.37
CA ILE A 893 39.72 -13.06 20.78
C ILE A 893 40.83 -12.13 20.27
N LYS A 894 40.44 -11.04 19.63
CA LYS A 894 41.33 -9.94 19.23
C LYS A 894 40.79 -8.62 19.76
N THR A 895 41.65 -7.89 20.45
CA THR A 895 41.32 -6.56 20.97
C THR A 895 41.77 -5.48 20.00
N ILE A 896 40.87 -4.53 19.68
CA ILE A 896 41.21 -3.29 18.98
C ILE A 896 41.09 -2.11 19.94
N ASP A 897 42.03 -1.17 19.86
CA ASP A 897 42.07 0.07 20.62
C ASP A 897 41.53 1.21 19.75
N VAL A 898 40.63 2.02 20.31
CA VAL A 898 39.96 3.13 19.63
C VAL A 898 40.25 4.42 20.39
N LYS A 899 41.10 5.28 19.83
CA LYS A 899 41.31 6.62 20.39
C LYS A 899 40.44 7.65 19.68
N PHE A 900 39.82 8.50 20.47
CA PHE A 900 38.93 9.55 20.01
C PHE A 900 39.13 10.81 20.86
N GLU A 901 39.06 11.98 20.21
CA GLU A 901 38.89 13.27 20.85
C GLU A 901 37.60 13.88 20.33
N MET A 902 36.83 14.48 21.23
CA MET A 902 35.51 14.99 20.91
C MET A 902 35.56 16.46 20.53
N PRO A 903 34.89 16.87 19.42
CA PRO A 903 34.82 18.27 19.05
C PRO A 903 33.97 19.06 20.05
N ASP A 904 34.24 20.35 20.20
CA ASP A 904 33.46 21.28 21.03
C ASP A 904 32.11 21.54 20.37
N ILE A 905 31.11 20.73 20.73
CA ILE A 905 29.73 20.81 20.27
C ILE A 905 28.76 20.96 21.44
N TYR A 906 27.60 21.55 21.18
CA TYR A 906 26.52 21.64 22.15
C TYR A 906 26.06 20.23 22.53
N LYS A 907 26.04 19.93 23.84
CA LYS A 907 25.63 18.63 24.38
C LYS A 907 24.27 18.79 25.05
N SER A 908 23.28 18.06 24.58
CA SER A 908 22.02 17.92 25.31
C SER A 908 22.15 16.79 26.34
N ASP A 909 21.52 16.95 27.52
CA ASP A 909 21.56 15.94 28.58
C ASP A 909 21.12 14.56 28.07
N GLY A 910 21.92 13.53 28.38
CA GLY A 910 21.66 12.15 27.98
C GLY A 910 22.11 11.76 26.57
N SER A 911 22.74 12.67 25.80
CA SER A 911 23.26 12.34 24.47
C SER A 911 24.54 11.50 24.55
N LEU A 912 24.69 10.53 23.64
CA LEU A 912 25.92 9.77 23.42
C LEU A 912 26.57 10.21 22.11
N GLY A 913 27.89 10.14 22.00
CA GLY A 913 28.53 10.24 20.70
C GLY A 913 28.26 8.97 19.91
N PHE A 914 27.96 9.04 18.61
CA PHE A 914 27.82 7.86 17.75
C PHE A 914 28.79 7.91 16.58
N GLY A 915 29.29 6.74 16.19
CA GLY A 915 30.26 6.57 15.12
C GLY A 915 30.29 5.15 14.57
N LYS A 916 31.24 4.91 13.66
CA LYS A 916 31.40 3.61 13.00
C LYS A 916 32.88 3.23 12.91
N ILE A 917 33.17 1.94 13.08
CA ILE A 917 34.45 1.32 12.71
C ILE A 917 34.24 0.53 11.43
N TYR A 918 35.09 0.79 10.44
CA TYR A 918 35.07 0.15 9.14
C TYR A 918 36.17 -0.90 9.05
N PHE A 919 35.78 -2.11 8.69
CA PHE A 919 36.67 -3.23 8.39
C PHE A 919 36.76 -3.35 6.88
N LYS A 920 37.88 -2.90 6.31
CA LYS A 920 38.08 -2.80 4.87
C LYS A 920 38.95 -3.93 4.35
N SER A 921 38.60 -4.43 3.17
CA SER A 921 39.39 -5.43 2.46
C SER A 921 40.80 -4.91 2.20
N PRO A 922 41.88 -5.65 2.52
CA PRO A 922 43.24 -5.22 2.23
C PRO A 922 43.53 -5.08 0.72
N SER A 923 42.82 -5.82 -0.13
CA SER A 923 43.04 -5.86 -1.57
C SER A 923 42.21 -4.82 -2.33
N THR A 924 40.94 -4.65 -1.99
CA THR A 924 40.02 -3.75 -2.70
C THR A 924 39.76 -2.43 -1.98
N ASN A 925 40.08 -2.35 -0.69
CA ASN A 925 39.74 -1.24 0.21
C ASN A 925 38.21 -1.02 0.41
N ASN A 926 37.37 -1.95 -0.09
CA ASN A 926 35.92 -1.91 0.15
C ASN A 926 35.62 -2.23 1.61
N THR A 927 34.62 -1.56 2.20
CA THR A 927 34.11 -1.88 3.53
C THR A 927 33.32 -3.18 3.49
N GLU A 928 33.82 -4.21 4.19
CA GLU A 928 33.15 -5.53 4.28
C GLU A 928 32.34 -5.68 5.58
N TYR A 929 32.62 -4.85 6.59
CA TYR A 929 31.85 -4.77 7.83
C TYR A 929 31.89 -3.36 8.43
N GLN A 930 30.75 -2.92 8.96
CA GLN A 930 30.59 -1.69 9.73
C GLN A 930 30.18 -2.07 11.16
N LEU A 931 30.97 -1.66 12.14
CA LEU A 931 30.64 -1.82 13.55
C LEU A 931 30.15 -0.47 14.09
N PRO A 932 28.86 -0.30 14.40
CA PRO A 932 28.38 0.89 15.09
C PRO A 932 28.98 0.95 16.51
N ILE A 933 29.37 2.15 16.93
CA ILE A 933 29.96 2.40 18.23
C ILE A 933 29.37 3.65 18.87
N ASN A 934 29.03 3.53 20.16
CA ASN A 934 28.58 4.63 20.99
C ASN A 934 29.67 5.02 21.97
N PHE A 935 29.81 6.32 22.20
CA PHE A 935 30.80 6.95 23.07
C PHE A 935 30.08 7.59 24.24
N LYS A 936 30.36 7.08 25.45
CA LYS A 936 29.86 7.65 26.69
C LYS A 936 30.92 8.56 27.28
N TYR A 937 30.49 9.77 27.61
CA TYR A 937 31.32 10.83 28.16
C TYR A 937 31.53 10.66 29.66
#